data_AF-A0A3D8H9Y5-F1
#
_entry.id   AF-A0A3D8H9Y5-F1
#
_cell.length_a   1.000
_cell.length_b   1.000
_cell.length_c   1.000
_cell.angle_alpha   90.00
_cell.angle_beta   90.00
_cell.angle_gamma   90.00
#
_symmetry.space_group_name_H-M   'P 1'
#
loop_
_entity.id
_entity.type
_entity.pdbx_description
1 polymer ?
#
loop_
_entity_poly.entity_id
_entity_poly.type
_entity_poly.pdbx_seq_one_letter_code
_entity_poly.pdbx_strand_id
1 'polypeptide(L)'
;MRATLLTVLTLLFTTYIYGQERTTTLDLTKGHITITETGYTQNTTQGTTLEETKFTGSYVITQSDPNDATTNMIDVKSGTHTITLNGVKATNAGTDHSILSLSEGVELTLSLAGRNTLGDYQSGVATDKATLHVPPGATLTIKGEGTLLTVSQEGAAIGGNKGEHCGKIIIEDGSLFINTFGSGSGAGIGAGAGSSAPNTGEIIIKGGKIMKSTTAGGSTGAFVGGGEGCDGGKITIDGGYINAQGSSYAAVIGGGKGGGAGEITITGGLVRTAGNADSSIPTLGSGSEGTGGKISISGGVVDAYAIDEANTAPIGGTNTTVEITDNAVVFAYNAKKDDNAGISGTTDETKWQGIVFKGHTGKVYGNEVTLHESVVIPQGFTLTVEAGKTLTVPKSVLMVNQGTIVCSDGTLTNNGIILNKGTFTGTPGSNSVVTTLELKDIADMFIYKKDTVYTGKAIEPVVTLKGRLESEGVYGVSYSENTDIGTGKIRVTARKNKWLTGDPLELTFTINKAPLTVAPTEGQVLDEGETIGYEIYGAIDGKDVAFKDDGALSLSNGVIGQGTLALTEESAKTYDLKFLEGVKATYLGIALTPDGNNGWFKTEGGIIFNAPAGFEIALAGSELKADPTYGNFFTYATEGVSTVRYNLRRTTTQTVYEKTRDVKYDATLPALKGGAPVIDYLKATFTLTDATSGIASYSYTLDGNSSNKVENNSVGGKAEESFTVTDKAGQHQMELTVTDVAGNTETSSISFELKGKPYIPPVVSNYYTVTLPEVEGVILNRKPGGHTVEEGYDFSFTLTLDAGYDLSVPVVTTNRGETLTPDIAGRYRIRNVEEDITVSITGVFPNDDPTANAAINGEVQVKALGSTLYIYTPKEETLSVYTLTGHLLKQQRTTGSTEHRLPAGLYLVRVDGRTYKVVIR
;
A
#
# COMPACT_ATOMS: atom_id res chain seq x y z
N MET A 1 9.36 36.69 -32.70
CA MET A 1 8.87 35.32 -32.45
C MET A 1 9.18 34.99 -31.01
N ARG A 2 8.16 35.02 -30.17
CA ARG A 2 8.17 34.66 -28.75
C ARG A 2 7.24 33.46 -28.60
N ALA A 3 7.52 32.62 -27.59
CA ALA A 3 6.77 31.44 -27.18
C ALA A 3 7.06 30.14 -27.93
N THR A 4 8.12 29.42 -27.51
CA THR A 4 8.10 27.98 -27.20
C THR A 4 9.49 27.52 -26.74
N LEU A 5 9.76 27.56 -25.43
CA LEU A 5 10.66 26.65 -24.71
C LEU A 5 10.72 27.06 -23.22
N LEU A 6 9.62 26.85 -22.49
CA LEU A 6 9.64 27.00 -21.03
C LEU A 6 8.68 25.99 -20.40
N THR A 7 9.00 24.72 -20.60
CA THR A 7 8.43 23.57 -19.88
C THR A 7 9.27 22.37 -20.29
N VAL A 8 10.14 21.90 -19.39
CA VAL A 8 10.67 20.52 -19.25
C VAL A 8 11.93 20.47 -18.35
N LEU A 9 12.57 21.59 -17.99
CA LEU A 9 13.77 21.56 -17.13
C LEU A 9 13.58 22.33 -15.81
N THR A 10 12.59 21.94 -15.01
CA THR A 10 12.37 22.51 -13.66
C THR A 10 11.73 21.53 -12.67
N LEU A 11 11.79 20.22 -12.97
CA LEU A 11 11.59 19.15 -11.99
C LEU A 11 12.88 18.33 -11.96
N LEU A 12 13.84 18.72 -11.10
CA LEU A 12 14.87 17.85 -10.51
C LEU A 12 15.92 18.59 -9.66
N PHE A 13 15.95 19.93 -9.66
CA PHE A 13 16.90 20.67 -8.83
C PHE A 13 16.19 21.72 -7.96
N THR A 14 15.54 21.22 -6.91
CA THR A 14 15.17 22.03 -5.76
C THR A 14 15.60 21.26 -4.52
N THR A 15 16.65 21.76 -3.87
CA THR A 15 16.91 21.58 -2.43
C THR A 15 16.96 20.13 -1.93
N TYR A 16 18.06 19.41 -2.26
CA TYR A 16 18.54 18.34 -1.38
C TYR A 16 19.11 18.99 -0.11
N ILE A 17 18.19 19.31 0.80
CA ILE A 17 18.44 19.72 2.18
C ILE A 17 18.86 18.46 2.92
N TYR A 18 19.80 18.63 3.84
CA TYR A 18 20.29 17.73 4.89
C TYR A 18 19.18 17.07 5.78
N GLY A 19 17.92 17.02 5.34
CA GLY A 19 16.74 17.00 6.20
C GLY A 19 15.53 16.24 5.70
N GLN A 20 15.57 15.54 4.56
CA GLN A 20 14.46 14.63 4.20
C GLN A 20 14.86 13.18 4.12
N GLU A 21 16.16 12.89 4.01
CA GLU A 21 16.66 11.52 3.98
C GLU A 21 17.16 11.09 5.36
N ARG A 22 17.08 9.79 5.63
CA ARG A 22 17.76 9.19 6.78
C ARG A 22 19.25 9.52 6.71
N THR A 23 19.91 9.84 7.82
CA THR A 23 21.35 10.17 7.81
C THR A 23 22.13 9.38 8.84
N THR A 24 23.19 8.68 8.44
CA THR A 24 24.07 7.98 9.40
C THR A 24 25.45 8.62 9.46
N THR A 25 26.09 8.60 10.63
CA THR A 25 27.46 9.12 10.81
C THR A 25 28.45 7.97 10.96
N LEU A 26 29.49 7.96 10.11
CA LEU A 26 30.55 6.95 10.09
C LEU A 26 31.90 7.61 10.37
N ASP A 27 32.72 7.00 11.22
CA ASP A 27 34.05 7.51 11.57
C ASP A 27 35.12 6.75 10.81
N LEU A 28 35.78 7.41 9.84
CA LEU A 28 36.76 6.77 8.97
C LEU A 28 37.99 6.23 9.72
N THR A 29 38.26 6.67 10.96
CA THR A 29 39.34 6.07 11.78
C THR A 29 39.06 4.59 12.10
N LYS A 30 37.79 4.21 12.17
CA LYS A 30 37.36 2.88 12.61
C LYS A 30 37.51 1.80 11.54
N GLY A 31 37.75 2.15 10.28
CA GLY A 31 37.89 1.15 9.22
C GLY A 31 37.52 1.62 7.83
N HIS A 32 37.81 0.79 6.83
CA HIS A 32 37.34 0.99 5.46
C HIS A 32 35.80 1.00 5.42
N ILE A 33 35.24 1.97 4.71
CA ILE A 33 33.80 2.15 4.52
C ILE A 33 33.45 1.70 3.10
N THR A 34 32.53 0.76 2.96
CA THR A 34 31.93 0.42 1.65
C THR A 34 30.47 0.80 1.69
N ILE A 35 29.98 1.49 0.65
CA ILE A 35 28.58 1.90 0.49
C ILE A 35 28.04 1.27 -0.79
N THR A 36 26.84 0.70 -0.72
CA THR A 36 26.11 0.10 -1.84
C THR A 36 24.73 0.75 -1.95
N GLU A 37 23.95 0.37 -2.96
CA GLU A 37 22.55 0.79 -3.08
C GLU A 37 21.66 0.33 -1.90
N THR A 38 22.06 -0.72 -1.17
CA THR A 38 21.27 -1.32 -0.08
C THR A 38 21.76 -0.97 1.32
N GLY A 39 22.99 -0.48 1.48
CA GLY A 39 23.55 -0.23 2.79
C GLY A 39 25.03 0.13 2.82
N TYR A 40 25.68 -0.18 3.94
CA TYR A 40 27.11 0.02 4.13
C TYR A 40 27.76 -1.05 5.00
N THR A 41 29.08 -1.17 4.88
CA THR A 41 29.94 -1.92 5.81
C THR A 41 31.07 -1.02 6.30
N GLN A 42 31.53 -1.26 7.54
CA GLN A 42 32.71 -0.59 8.08
C GLN A 42 33.64 -1.59 8.78
N ASN A 43 34.75 -1.94 8.12
CA ASN A 43 35.65 -3.01 8.57
C ASN A 43 36.56 -2.54 9.71
N THR A 44 36.23 -2.89 10.95
CA THR A 44 37.08 -2.58 12.13
C THR A 44 38.36 -3.41 12.20
N THR A 45 38.44 -4.51 11.45
CA THR A 45 39.61 -5.39 11.37
C THR A 45 39.83 -5.81 9.91
N GLN A 46 41.06 -5.65 9.41
CA GLN A 46 41.44 -5.96 8.03
C GLN A 46 41.17 -7.46 7.72
N GLY A 47 40.44 -7.75 6.64
CA GLY A 47 40.17 -9.13 6.18
C GLY A 47 38.91 -9.81 6.73
N THR A 48 38.06 -9.11 7.47
CA THR A 48 36.79 -9.65 7.98
C THR A 48 35.64 -9.29 7.04
N THR A 49 34.89 -10.29 6.55
CA THR A 49 33.63 -10.04 5.82
C THR A 49 32.55 -9.69 6.85
N LEU A 50 32.12 -8.43 6.87
CA LEU A 50 30.99 -8.00 7.69
C LEU A 50 29.69 -8.14 6.92
N GLU A 51 28.61 -8.50 7.62
CA GLU A 51 27.27 -8.37 7.05
C GLU A 51 26.96 -6.89 6.82
N GLU A 52 26.34 -6.60 5.67
CA GLU A 52 25.97 -5.25 5.31
C GLU A 52 24.90 -4.70 6.25
N THR A 53 25.16 -3.52 6.81
CA THR A 53 24.14 -2.77 7.54
C THR A 53 23.22 -2.12 6.53
N LYS A 54 21.99 -2.63 6.41
CA LYS A 54 20.97 -2.09 5.51
C LYS A 54 20.67 -0.64 5.87
N PHE A 55 20.87 0.26 4.91
CA PHE A 55 20.66 1.69 5.10
C PHE A 55 20.54 2.39 3.75
N THR A 56 19.42 3.08 3.55
CA THR A 56 19.15 3.88 2.34
C THR A 56 18.94 5.33 2.78
N GLY A 57 20.00 6.12 2.68
CA GLY A 57 20.02 7.49 3.16
C GLY A 57 21.36 8.18 2.90
N SER A 58 21.51 9.37 3.48
CA SER A 58 22.73 10.16 3.42
C SER A 58 23.77 9.70 4.45
N TYR A 59 25.06 9.91 4.13
CA TYR A 59 26.16 9.56 5.02
C TYR A 59 26.93 10.82 5.44
N VAL A 60 27.28 10.92 6.72
CA VAL A 60 28.25 11.91 7.22
C VAL A 60 29.50 11.14 7.63
N ILE A 61 30.61 11.38 6.94
CA ILE A 61 31.88 10.75 7.22
C ILE A 61 32.77 11.73 7.97
N THR A 62 33.13 11.35 9.19
CA THR A 62 33.96 12.13 10.11
C THR A 62 35.25 11.40 10.42
N GLN A 63 36.09 12.02 11.25
CA GLN A 63 37.29 11.40 11.79
C GLN A 63 37.47 11.77 13.28
N SER A 64 37.74 10.79 14.14
CA SER A 64 37.99 11.01 15.58
C SER A 64 39.09 12.03 15.87
N ASP A 65 40.23 11.96 15.18
CA ASP A 65 41.26 13.00 15.21
C ASP A 65 41.53 13.50 13.78
N PRO A 66 41.12 14.73 13.43
CA PRO A 66 41.32 15.30 12.10
C PRO A 66 42.78 15.69 11.82
N ASN A 67 43.68 15.61 12.82
CA ASN A 67 45.10 15.93 12.65
C ASN A 67 45.94 14.72 12.23
N ASP A 68 45.50 13.51 12.56
CA ASP A 68 46.18 12.27 12.15
C ASP A 68 45.64 11.78 10.81
N ALA A 69 46.50 11.26 9.95
CA ALA A 69 46.05 10.70 8.66
C ALA A 69 45.69 9.22 8.82
N THR A 70 44.53 8.80 8.31
CA THR A 70 44.18 7.38 8.18
C THR A 70 44.45 6.86 6.76
N THR A 71 44.78 5.57 6.62
CA THR A 71 44.87 4.88 5.32
C THR A 71 43.58 4.18 4.91
N ASN A 72 42.52 4.32 5.70
CA ASN A 72 41.21 3.75 5.38
C ASN A 72 40.60 4.43 4.14
N MET A 73 39.77 3.68 3.42
CA MET A 73 39.13 4.14 2.18
C MET A 73 37.61 4.18 2.31
N ILE A 74 37.00 4.95 1.43
CA ILE A 74 35.56 5.03 1.21
C ILE A 74 35.31 4.53 -0.21
N ASP A 75 34.54 3.45 -0.35
CA ASP A 75 34.29 2.79 -1.63
C ASP A 75 32.79 2.76 -1.89
N VAL A 76 32.32 3.47 -2.91
CA VAL A 76 30.91 3.52 -3.30
C VAL A 76 30.72 2.60 -4.50
N LYS A 77 30.02 1.49 -4.29
CA LYS A 77 29.90 0.38 -5.23
C LYS A 77 28.70 0.45 -6.18
N SER A 78 27.59 1.01 -5.72
CA SER A 78 26.36 1.13 -6.52
C SER A 78 25.41 2.17 -5.91
N GLY A 79 24.46 2.66 -6.70
CA GLY A 79 23.38 3.53 -6.26
C GLY A 79 23.66 5.03 -6.37
N THR A 80 22.66 5.83 -6.00
CA THR A 80 22.72 7.30 -5.92
C THR A 80 22.84 7.69 -4.45
N HIS A 81 23.90 8.42 -4.09
CA HIS A 81 24.23 8.70 -2.69
C HIS A 81 24.53 10.17 -2.45
N THR A 82 24.26 10.62 -1.23
CA THR A 82 24.77 11.88 -0.69
C THR A 82 25.73 11.56 0.45
N ILE A 83 26.98 12.02 0.33
CA ILE A 83 28.01 11.88 1.38
C ILE A 83 28.48 13.26 1.78
N THR A 84 28.60 13.52 3.07
CA THR A 84 29.29 14.69 3.60
C THR A 84 30.62 14.29 4.20
N LEU A 85 31.72 14.90 3.75
CA LEU A 85 33.00 14.82 4.45
C LEU A 85 33.09 15.98 5.44
N ASN A 86 33.34 15.68 6.71
CA ASN A 86 33.47 16.67 7.77
C ASN A 86 34.72 16.43 8.61
N GLY A 87 35.81 17.15 8.28
CA GLY A 87 37.06 17.05 9.01
C GLY A 87 37.85 15.76 8.72
N VAL A 88 37.72 15.21 7.51
CA VAL A 88 38.41 13.97 7.13
C VAL A 88 39.83 14.26 6.66
N LYS A 89 40.81 13.54 7.21
CA LYS A 89 42.21 13.52 6.78
C LYS A 89 42.66 12.09 6.50
N ALA A 90 42.75 11.73 5.22
CA ALA A 90 43.13 10.39 4.79
C ALA A 90 44.25 10.42 3.74
N THR A 91 45.00 9.33 3.64
CA THR A 91 46.16 9.18 2.74
C THR A 91 46.17 7.80 2.08
N ASN A 92 46.65 7.74 0.84
CA ASN A 92 46.94 6.50 0.11
C ASN A 92 48.45 6.19 0.05
N ALA A 93 49.25 6.83 0.91
CA ALA A 93 50.69 6.56 0.97
C ALA A 93 50.97 5.10 1.33
N GLY A 94 51.72 4.40 0.48
CA GLY A 94 52.07 3.00 0.68
C GLY A 94 50.93 2.01 0.45
N THR A 95 49.80 2.45 -0.11
CA THR A 95 48.64 1.60 -0.42
C THR A 95 48.26 1.71 -1.91
N ASP A 96 47.63 0.67 -2.46
CA ASP A 96 47.19 0.62 -3.87
C ASP A 96 45.68 0.84 -4.00
N HIS A 97 45.16 1.91 -3.40
CA HIS A 97 43.75 2.28 -3.53
C HIS A 97 43.54 3.79 -3.54
N SER A 98 42.41 4.19 -4.12
CA SER A 98 41.86 5.53 -3.96
C SER A 98 41.31 5.72 -2.56
N ILE A 99 41.28 6.96 -2.08
CA ILE A 99 40.78 7.27 -0.74
C ILE A 99 39.26 7.33 -0.74
N LEU A 100 38.69 7.95 -1.77
CA LEU A 100 37.27 7.88 -2.09
C LEU A 100 37.15 7.35 -3.51
N SER A 101 36.56 6.18 -3.69
CA SER A 101 36.40 5.54 -5.01
C SER A 101 34.92 5.38 -5.33
N LEU A 102 34.55 5.70 -6.57
CA LEU A 102 33.25 5.36 -7.15
C LEU A 102 33.41 4.17 -8.09
N SER A 103 32.35 3.39 -8.23
CA SER A 103 32.22 2.36 -9.27
C SER A 103 31.38 2.90 -10.44
N GLU A 104 31.45 2.24 -11.60
CA GLU A 104 30.60 2.57 -12.75
C GLU A 104 29.11 2.57 -12.36
N GLY A 105 28.34 3.55 -12.86
CA GLY A 105 26.92 3.71 -12.57
C GLY A 105 26.58 4.39 -11.25
N VAL A 106 27.58 4.73 -10.42
CA VAL A 106 27.36 5.49 -9.17
C VAL A 106 27.12 6.97 -9.47
N GLU A 107 26.12 7.55 -8.82
CA GLU A 107 25.90 8.99 -8.76
C GLU A 107 26.12 9.49 -7.33
N LEU A 108 27.22 10.21 -7.09
CA LEU A 108 27.56 10.74 -5.77
C LEU A 108 27.43 12.26 -5.73
N THR A 109 26.63 12.76 -4.79
CA THR A 109 26.74 14.14 -4.31
C THR A 109 27.63 14.21 -3.07
N LEU A 110 28.81 14.79 -3.21
CA LEU A 110 29.78 15.01 -2.14
C LEU A 110 29.66 16.42 -1.58
N SER A 111 29.17 16.54 -0.34
CA SER A 111 29.13 17.80 0.40
C SER A 111 30.39 17.97 1.26
N LEU A 112 31.07 19.09 1.11
CA LEU A 112 32.24 19.44 1.91
C LEU A 112 31.82 20.26 3.12
N ALA A 113 32.16 19.78 4.32
CA ALA A 113 32.06 20.50 5.58
C ALA A 113 33.43 20.55 6.28
N GLY A 114 33.71 21.63 7.00
CA GLY A 114 35.00 21.81 7.67
C GLY A 114 36.19 21.76 6.70
N ARG A 115 37.35 21.30 7.19
CA ARG A 115 38.58 21.15 6.40
C ARG A 115 38.86 19.66 6.17
N ASN A 116 38.83 19.24 4.91
CA ASN A 116 39.12 17.86 4.50
C ASN A 116 40.44 17.81 3.72
N THR A 117 41.20 16.74 3.89
CA THR A 117 42.47 16.46 3.18
C THR A 117 42.46 15.02 2.73
N LEU A 118 42.52 14.80 1.42
CA LEU A 118 42.67 13.48 0.82
C LEU A 118 44.01 13.43 0.09
N GLY A 119 44.86 12.49 0.46
CA GLY A 119 46.15 12.22 -0.19
C GLY A 119 47.36 12.77 0.57
N ASP A 120 48.52 12.17 0.31
CA ASP A 120 49.78 12.57 0.93
C ASP A 120 50.48 13.68 0.14
N TYR A 121 50.95 14.68 0.87
CA TYR A 121 51.72 15.79 0.34
C TYR A 121 53.24 15.55 0.28
N GLN A 122 53.72 14.44 0.86
CA GLN A 122 55.14 14.27 1.15
C GLN A 122 55.76 13.03 0.48
N SER A 123 54.96 12.09 -0.04
CA SER A 123 55.47 10.74 -0.26
C SER A 123 56.43 10.58 -1.43
N GLY A 124 56.38 11.40 -2.49
CA GLY A 124 57.23 11.24 -3.67
C GLY A 124 57.12 9.89 -4.39
N VAL A 125 56.24 8.99 -3.92
CA VAL A 125 55.94 7.68 -4.49
C VAL A 125 54.72 7.86 -5.35
N ALA A 126 54.89 7.70 -6.67
CA ALA A 126 53.82 7.78 -7.65
C ALA A 126 52.81 6.63 -7.46
N THR A 127 51.53 6.96 -7.29
CA THR A 127 50.39 6.06 -7.28
C THR A 127 49.63 6.14 -8.59
N ASP A 128 49.29 4.98 -9.13
CA ASP A 128 48.43 4.82 -10.30
C ASP A 128 46.97 5.16 -9.98
N LYS A 129 46.61 5.34 -8.71
CA LYS A 129 45.24 5.59 -8.28
C LYS A 129 44.94 7.08 -8.17
N ALA A 130 43.76 7.47 -8.62
CA ALA A 130 43.24 8.78 -8.32
C ALA A 130 42.96 8.90 -6.82
N THR A 131 43.19 10.09 -6.24
CA THR A 131 42.90 10.30 -4.81
C THR A 131 41.39 10.20 -4.55
N LEU A 132 40.62 10.91 -5.38
CA LEU A 132 39.18 10.75 -5.51
C LEU A 132 38.89 10.16 -6.91
N HIS A 133 38.58 8.87 -6.94
CA HIS A 133 38.40 8.13 -8.18
C HIS A 133 36.97 8.21 -8.70
N VAL A 134 36.82 8.68 -9.93
CA VAL A 134 35.58 8.81 -10.69
C VAL A 134 35.78 8.13 -12.05
N PRO A 135 35.47 6.83 -12.17
CA PRO A 135 35.65 6.11 -13.43
C PRO A 135 34.62 6.53 -14.48
N PRO A 136 34.80 6.15 -15.76
CA PRO A 136 33.77 6.28 -16.79
C PRO A 136 32.43 5.69 -16.32
N GLY A 137 31.33 6.38 -16.63
CA GLY A 137 29.99 5.98 -16.21
C GLY A 137 29.59 6.34 -14.77
N ALA A 138 30.52 6.84 -13.93
CA ALA A 138 30.20 7.43 -12.64
C ALA A 138 29.98 8.95 -12.75
N THR A 139 29.15 9.51 -11.87
CA THR A 139 28.95 10.96 -11.72
C THR A 139 29.31 11.42 -10.31
N LEU A 140 30.16 12.44 -10.20
CA LEU A 140 30.47 13.12 -8.95
C LEU A 140 29.99 14.58 -9.03
N THR A 141 29.20 15.00 -8.04
CA THR A 141 28.85 16.41 -7.82
C THR A 141 29.45 16.89 -6.50
N ILE A 142 30.32 17.90 -6.53
CA ILE A 142 30.92 18.50 -5.33
C ILE A 142 30.20 19.81 -4.99
N LYS A 143 29.81 19.94 -3.72
CA LYS A 143 29.16 21.14 -3.16
C LYS A 143 29.57 21.37 -1.69
N GLY A 144 29.02 22.40 -1.07
CA GLY A 144 29.23 22.72 0.35
C GLY A 144 30.30 23.78 0.57
N GLU A 145 30.36 24.34 1.77
CA GLU A 145 31.25 25.48 2.10
C GLU A 145 32.63 25.04 2.61
N GLY A 146 32.81 23.73 2.81
CA GLY A 146 34.06 23.16 3.29
C GLY A 146 35.21 23.28 2.30
N THR A 147 36.38 22.96 2.81
CA THR A 147 37.63 22.88 2.03
C THR A 147 37.98 21.43 1.75
N LEU A 148 38.43 21.14 0.53
CA LEU A 148 39.07 19.89 0.16
C LEU A 148 40.47 20.18 -0.36
N LEU A 149 41.48 19.68 0.36
CA LEU A 149 42.85 19.61 -0.10
C LEU A 149 43.07 18.22 -0.72
N THR A 150 43.48 18.16 -1.98
CA THR A 150 43.71 16.90 -2.71
C THR A 150 44.95 16.97 -3.60
N VAL A 151 45.40 15.83 -4.11
CA VAL A 151 46.64 15.71 -4.86
C VAL A 151 46.56 14.74 -6.03
N SER A 152 47.17 15.10 -7.16
CA SER A 152 47.37 14.22 -8.30
C SER A 152 48.78 13.65 -8.34
N GLN A 153 48.89 12.43 -8.87
CA GLN A 153 50.15 11.74 -9.14
C GLN A 153 50.05 11.11 -10.53
N GLU A 154 50.06 9.78 -10.71
CA GLU A 154 49.80 9.18 -12.04
C GLU A 154 48.29 9.07 -12.31
N GLY A 155 47.50 8.79 -11.27
CA GLY A 155 46.06 9.04 -11.27
C GLY A 155 45.73 10.52 -11.02
N ALA A 156 44.53 10.93 -11.41
CA ALA A 156 44.07 12.29 -11.19
C ALA A 156 43.84 12.61 -9.70
N ALA A 157 43.85 13.89 -9.30
CA ALA A 157 43.44 14.22 -7.92
C ALA A 157 41.94 13.93 -7.72
N ILE A 158 41.14 14.30 -8.73
CA ILE A 158 39.71 14.00 -8.84
C ILE A 158 39.46 13.52 -10.26
N GLY A 159 39.16 12.23 -10.44
CA GLY A 159 38.85 11.66 -11.74
C GLY A 159 39.43 10.27 -11.96
N GLY A 160 40.00 10.02 -13.14
CA GLY A 160 40.42 8.67 -13.55
C GLY A 160 41.74 8.22 -12.92
N ASN A 161 41.89 6.91 -12.73
CA ASN A 161 43.19 6.29 -12.44
C ASN A 161 44.13 6.38 -13.66
N LYS A 162 45.39 5.99 -13.49
CA LYS A 162 46.31 5.80 -14.61
C LYS A 162 45.73 4.82 -15.63
N GLY A 163 45.80 5.17 -16.90
CA GLY A 163 45.20 4.44 -18.02
C GLY A 163 43.71 4.71 -18.20
N GLU A 164 43.08 5.52 -17.35
CA GLU A 164 41.64 5.69 -17.28
C GLU A 164 41.22 7.16 -17.47
N HIS A 165 40.11 7.36 -18.19
CA HIS A 165 39.42 8.66 -18.29
C HIS A 165 38.61 8.93 -17.02
N CYS A 166 38.16 10.17 -16.77
CA CYS A 166 37.19 10.37 -15.71
C CYS A 166 35.76 10.14 -16.19
N GLY A 167 34.86 9.91 -15.24
CA GLY A 167 33.41 10.01 -15.44
C GLY A 167 32.96 11.47 -15.57
N LYS A 168 31.74 11.76 -15.12
CA LYS A 168 31.19 13.11 -15.07
C LYS A 168 31.53 13.78 -13.75
N ILE A 169 32.18 14.94 -13.78
CA ILE A 169 32.55 15.70 -12.58
C ILE A 169 31.87 17.07 -12.65
N ILE A 170 31.10 17.40 -11.63
CA ILE A 170 30.39 18.67 -11.49
C ILE A 170 30.86 19.35 -10.21
N ILE A 171 31.31 20.60 -10.32
CA ILE A 171 31.68 21.43 -9.17
C ILE A 171 30.68 22.58 -9.09
N GLU A 172 29.77 22.50 -8.11
CA GLU A 172 28.76 23.53 -7.86
C GLU A 172 29.23 24.57 -6.85
N ASP A 173 29.96 24.13 -5.82
CA ASP A 173 30.51 24.99 -4.77
C ASP A 173 31.71 24.31 -4.07
N GLY A 174 32.29 24.99 -3.09
CA GLY A 174 33.38 24.48 -2.25
C GLY A 174 34.73 25.09 -2.56
N SER A 175 35.67 24.92 -1.63
CA SER A 175 37.06 25.38 -1.82
C SER A 175 37.98 24.19 -2.09
N LEU A 176 38.35 24.00 -3.35
CA LEU A 176 39.24 22.92 -3.80
C LEU A 176 40.66 23.45 -3.94
N PHE A 177 41.57 22.88 -3.16
CA PHE A 177 43.01 23.13 -3.26
C PHE A 177 43.65 21.85 -3.80
N ILE A 178 44.09 21.89 -5.04
CA ILE A 178 44.64 20.72 -5.73
C ILE A 178 46.14 20.90 -5.88
N ASN A 179 46.89 19.86 -5.53
CA ASN A 179 48.32 19.79 -5.80
C ASN A 179 48.59 18.86 -6.98
N THR A 180 49.52 19.23 -7.85
CA THR A 180 50.01 18.39 -8.94
C THR A 180 51.51 18.22 -8.75
N PHE A 181 51.98 16.99 -8.48
CA PHE A 181 53.40 16.76 -8.16
C PHE A 181 54.31 16.81 -9.38
N GLY A 182 55.59 17.11 -9.15
CA GLY A 182 56.59 17.26 -10.20
C GLY A 182 56.91 15.99 -11.01
N SER A 183 56.52 14.81 -10.53
CA SER A 183 56.53 13.55 -11.29
C SER A 183 55.12 13.05 -11.60
N GLY A 184 54.08 13.84 -11.32
CA GLY A 184 52.68 13.47 -11.50
C GLY A 184 52.25 13.67 -12.94
N SER A 185 51.80 12.57 -13.55
CA SER A 185 51.36 12.50 -14.93
C SER A 185 49.83 12.60 -15.10
N GLY A 186 49.05 12.47 -14.03
CA GLY A 186 47.60 12.60 -14.00
C GLY A 186 47.11 14.04 -13.82
N ALA A 187 45.89 14.33 -14.27
CA ALA A 187 45.30 15.65 -14.16
C ALA A 187 44.99 16.05 -12.70
N GLY A 188 44.88 17.35 -12.41
CA GLY A 188 44.29 17.80 -11.16
C GLY A 188 42.83 17.35 -11.05
N ILE A 189 42.00 17.79 -12.00
CA ILE A 189 40.64 17.29 -12.22
C ILE A 189 40.56 16.73 -13.64
N GLY A 190 40.23 15.44 -13.79
CA GLY A 190 40.06 14.80 -15.09
C GLY A 190 40.73 13.44 -15.20
N ALA A 191 41.37 13.14 -16.34
CA ALA A 191 41.92 11.81 -16.59
C ALA A 191 43.24 11.55 -15.85
N GLY A 192 43.50 10.27 -15.56
CA GLY A 192 44.85 9.83 -15.20
C GLY A 192 45.76 9.71 -16.43
N ALA A 193 47.04 9.45 -16.19
CA ALA A 193 48.05 9.40 -17.23
C ALA A 193 47.87 8.20 -18.19
N GLY A 194 48.18 8.39 -19.47
CA GLY A 194 48.33 7.31 -20.45
C GLY A 194 47.02 6.64 -20.88
N SER A 195 45.88 7.29 -20.71
CA SER A 195 44.60 6.73 -21.14
C SER A 195 44.47 6.71 -22.67
N SER A 196 43.92 5.63 -23.23
CA SER A 196 44.12 5.20 -24.62
C SER A 196 43.21 5.86 -25.68
N ALA A 197 42.43 6.89 -25.32
CA ALA A 197 41.56 7.61 -26.25
C ALA A 197 41.45 9.13 -25.98
N PRO A 198 41.08 9.94 -26.99
CA PRO A 198 40.78 11.35 -26.81
C PRO A 198 39.37 11.53 -26.21
N ASN A 199 39.22 11.31 -24.90
CA ASN A 199 38.13 11.93 -24.13
C ASN A 199 38.29 11.69 -22.64
N THR A 200 38.55 12.72 -21.87
CA THR A 200 38.89 12.63 -20.45
C THR A 200 37.69 12.67 -19.52
N GLY A 201 36.46 12.48 -20.03
CA GLY A 201 35.21 12.65 -19.28
C GLY A 201 34.55 14.01 -19.53
N GLU A 202 33.47 14.30 -18.78
CA GLU A 202 32.77 15.60 -18.81
C GLU A 202 33.03 16.34 -17.48
N ILE A 203 33.70 17.50 -17.55
CA ILE A 203 34.00 18.34 -16.39
C ILE A 203 33.18 19.62 -16.48
N ILE A 204 32.34 19.89 -15.47
CA ILE A 204 31.46 21.05 -15.42
C ILE A 204 31.75 21.84 -14.14
N ILE A 205 32.17 23.10 -14.29
CA ILE A 205 32.44 24.01 -13.18
C ILE A 205 31.39 25.11 -13.22
N LYS A 206 30.43 25.05 -12.29
CA LYS A 206 29.38 26.06 -12.13
C LYS A 206 29.72 27.10 -11.06
N GLY A 207 30.58 26.75 -10.12
CA GLY A 207 30.90 27.57 -8.95
C GLY A 207 32.12 27.09 -8.17
N GLY A 208 32.26 27.56 -6.94
CA GLY A 208 33.37 27.23 -6.05
C GLY A 208 34.67 28.00 -6.31
N LYS A 209 35.67 27.70 -5.48
CA LYS A 209 37.03 28.25 -5.53
C LYS A 209 38.01 27.11 -5.79
N ILE A 210 38.64 27.11 -6.96
CA ILE A 210 39.53 26.04 -7.41
C ILE A 210 40.93 26.63 -7.59
N MET A 211 41.88 26.16 -6.79
CA MET A 211 43.23 26.72 -6.73
C MET A 211 44.31 25.65 -6.67
N LYS A 212 45.48 25.98 -7.22
CA LYS A 212 46.69 25.19 -6.98
C LYS A 212 47.19 25.41 -5.55
N SER A 213 47.57 24.33 -4.85
CA SER A 213 48.01 24.43 -3.44
C SER A 213 49.49 24.83 -3.27
N THR A 214 50.42 24.37 -4.12
CA THR A 214 51.83 24.82 -4.13
C THR A 214 52.45 24.81 -5.53
N THR A 215 53.65 25.39 -5.63
CA THR A 215 54.50 25.43 -6.82
C THR A 215 55.38 24.17 -6.90
N ALA A 216 54.84 23.04 -7.36
CA ALA A 216 55.68 21.95 -7.86
C ALA A 216 55.85 22.09 -9.38
N GLY A 217 57.10 22.19 -9.84
CA GLY A 217 57.46 22.09 -11.26
C GLY A 217 57.64 20.64 -11.67
N GLY A 218 57.37 20.30 -12.94
CA GLY A 218 57.65 18.99 -13.52
C GLY A 218 56.44 18.14 -13.95
N SER A 219 55.22 18.44 -13.49
CA SER A 219 54.03 17.67 -13.88
C SER A 219 53.80 17.69 -15.40
N THR A 220 53.23 16.61 -15.93
CA THR A 220 52.88 16.42 -17.35
C THR A 220 51.37 16.31 -17.59
N GLY A 221 50.56 16.30 -16.53
CA GLY A 221 49.10 16.40 -16.59
C GLY A 221 48.61 17.85 -16.47
N ALA A 222 47.42 18.11 -17.02
CA ALA A 222 46.73 19.40 -16.90
C ALA A 222 46.19 19.62 -15.49
N PHE A 223 45.96 20.88 -15.10
CA PHE A 223 45.28 21.17 -13.83
C PHE A 223 43.78 20.81 -13.91
N VAL A 224 43.13 21.13 -15.04
CA VAL A 224 41.79 20.63 -15.41
C VAL A 224 41.85 20.09 -16.83
N GLY A 225 41.50 18.82 -17.02
CA GLY A 225 41.46 18.18 -18.33
C GLY A 225 42.23 16.87 -18.38
N GLY A 226 43.24 16.77 -19.25
CA GLY A 226 43.94 15.51 -19.52
C GLY A 226 45.18 15.26 -18.69
N GLY A 227 45.39 13.99 -18.33
CA GLY A 227 46.71 13.48 -17.94
C GLY A 227 47.66 13.39 -19.14
N GLU A 228 48.93 13.05 -18.92
CA GLU A 228 49.92 12.83 -19.97
C GLU A 228 49.38 11.83 -21.01
N GLY A 229 49.46 12.19 -22.29
CA GLY A 229 48.94 11.44 -23.42
C GLY A 229 47.45 11.62 -23.68
N CYS A 230 46.73 12.44 -22.89
CA CYS A 230 45.28 12.62 -23.00
C CYS A 230 44.89 14.05 -23.37
N ASP A 231 43.90 14.18 -24.26
CA ASP A 231 43.28 15.45 -24.64
C ASP A 231 42.53 16.11 -23.46
N GLY A 232 42.15 17.38 -23.58
CA GLY A 232 41.38 18.06 -22.52
C GLY A 232 39.96 17.52 -22.28
N GLY A 233 39.42 16.71 -23.19
CA GLY A 233 38.02 16.22 -23.11
C GLY A 233 37.01 17.35 -23.18
N LYS A 234 35.82 17.16 -22.61
CA LYS A 234 34.77 18.17 -22.57
C LYS A 234 34.80 18.94 -21.26
N ILE A 235 35.19 20.21 -21.31
CA ILE A 235 35.30 21.10 -20.16
C ILE A 235 34.33 22.26 -20.33
N THR A 236 33.40 22.42 -19.39
CA THR A 236 32.46 23.55 -19.36
C THR A 236 32.68 24.36 -18.08
N ILE A 237 32.93 25.66 -18.23
CA ILE A 237 33.07 26.61 -17.12
C ILE A 237 31.99 27.66 -17.25
N ASP A 238 30.96 27.54 -16.41
CA ASP A 238 29.81 28.46 -16.35
C ASP A 238 29.94 29.45 -15.19
N GLY A 239 30.87 29.22 -14.26
CA GLY A 239 31.07 30.07 -13.10
C GLY A 239 32.25 29.66 -12.24
N GLY A 240 32.33 30.23 -11.04
CA GLY A 240 33.40 29.96 -10.08
C GLY A 240 34.64 30.81 -10.26
N TYR A 241 35.64 30.54 -9.43
CA TYR A 241 36.96 31.15 -9.49
C TYR A 241 38.03 30.09 -9.60
N ILE A 242 38.68 30.08 -10.76
CA ILE A 242 39.74 29.16 -11.09
C ILE A 242 41.02 29.99 -11.12
N ASN A 243 41.97 29.66 -10.25
CA ASN A 243 43.30 30.26 -10.26
C ASN A 243 44.34 29.17 -10.21
N ALA A 244 44.84 28.82 -11.38
CA ALA A 244 45.67 27.66 -11.59
C ALA A 244 46.95 28.03 -12.34
N GLN A 245 48.03 27.33 -12.00
CA GLN A 245 49.34 27.54 -12.60
C GLN A 245 49.81 26.28 -13.32
N GLY A 246 50.40 26.50 -14.49
CA GLY A 246 50.81 25.52 -15.47
C GLY A 246 51.83 24.54 -14.94
N SER A 247 51.81 23.38 -15.56
CA SER A 247 52.82 22.35 -15.38
C SER A 247 54.00 22.62 -16.33
N SER A 248 54.92 21.66 -16.46
CA SER A 248 56.08 21.85 -17.34
C SER A 248 55.77 21.56 -18.81
N TYR A 249 54.73 20.76 -19.09
CA TYR A 249 54.45 20.29 -20.45
C TYR A 249 52.96 20.18 -20.81
N ALA A 250 52.05 20.45 -19.88
CA ALA A 250 50.61 20.44 -20.14
C ALA A 250 50.03 21.85 -20.10
N ALA A 251 48.84 22.00 -20.70
CA ALA A 251 48.03 23.17 -20.44
C ALA A 251 47.57 23.21 -18.97
N VAL A 252 47.22 24.40 -18.48
CA VAL A 252 46.53 24.51 -17.19
C VAL A 252 45.12 23.93 -17.33
N ILE A 253 44.39 24.38 -18.35
CA ILE A 253 43.08 23.87 -18.71
C ILE A 253 43.16 23.36 -20.14
N GLY A 254 42.89 22.07 -20.33
CA GLY A 254 42.96 21.40 -21.63
C GLY A 254 43.83 20.14 -21.58
N GLY A 255 44.66 19.95 -22.61
CA GLY A 255 45.40 18.70 -22.81
C GLY A 255 46.59 18.53 -21.87
N GLY A 256 46.85 17.28 -21.48
CA GLY A 256 48.13 16.87 -20.91
C GLY A 256 49.24 16.91 -21.97
N LYS A 257 50.49 16.65 -21.57
CA LYS A 257 51.60 16.50 -22.53
C LYS A 257 51.23 15.42 -23.57
N GLY A 258 51.29 15.74 -24.86
CA GLY A 258 50.90 14.88 -25.98
C GLY A 258 49.42 14.96 -26.35
N GLY A 259 48.58 15.64 -25.55
CA GLY A 259 47.14 15.77 -25.75
C GLY A 259 46.71 17.12 -26.34
N GLY A 260 45.72 17.09 -27.24
CA GLY A 260 45.05 18.26 -27.79
C GLY A 260 44.19 19.00 -26.76
N ALA A 261 43.67 20.17 -27.14
CA ALA A 261 42.92 21.02 -26.20
C ALA A 261 41.61 20.39 -25.70
N GLY A 262 41.03 19.44 -26.43
CA GLY A 262 39.66 18.97 -26.18
C GLY A 262 38.61 19.99 -26.64
N GLU A 263 37.40 19.91 -26.08
CA GLU A 263 36.31 20.88 -26.26
C GLU A 263 36.15 21.68 -24.96
N ILE A 264 36.69 22.91 -24.95
CA ILE A 264 36.65 23.81 -23.81
C ILE A 264 35.63 24.92 -24.09
N THR A 265 34.64 25.05 -23.21
CA THR A 265 33.62 26.09 -23.27
C THR A 265 33.64 26.92 -21.99
N ILE A 266 33.83 28.23 -22.11
CA ILE A 266 33.81 29.17 -21.00
C ILE A 266 32.68 30.18 -21.24
N THR A 267 31.63 30.09 -20.43
CA THR A 267 30.46 30.98 -20.51
C THR A 267 30.39 31.96 -19.33
N GLY A 268 31.15 31.71 -18.26
CA GLY A 268 31.16 32.55 -17.06
C GLY A 268 32.35 32.29 -16.13
N GLY A 269 32.35 32.98 -14.99
CA GLY A 269 33.39 32.87 -13.97
C GLY A 269 34.62 33.75 -14.20
N LEU A 270 35.55 33.69 -13.25
CA LEU A 270 36.90 34.26 -13.38
C LEU A 270 37.90 33.12 -13.53
N VAL A 271 38.45 32.99 -14.73
CA VAL A 271 39.36 31.91 -15.10
C VAL A 271 40.75 32.47 -15.29
N ARG A 272 41.63 32.21 -14.34
CA ARG A 272 43.03 32.61 -14.39
C ARG A 272 43.93 31.41 -14.62
N THR A 273 44.64 31.42 -15.74
CA THR A 273 45.60 30.38 -16.12
C THR A 273 46.99 30.99 -16.29
N ALA A 274 47.90 30.64 -15.39
CA ALA A 274 49.27 31.13 -15.39
C ALA A 274 50.23 30.09 -15.96
N GLY A 275 51.20 30.48 -16.78
CA GLY A 275 52.23 29.58 -17.31
C GLY A 275 53.28 29.20 -16.26
N ASN A 276 54.22 28.35 -16.68
CA ASN A 276 55.46 28.07 -15.96
C ASN A 276 56.63 28.74 -16.69
N ALA A 277 57.58 29.33 -15.96
CA ALA A 277 58.70 30.07 -16.54
C ALA A 277 59.61 29.19 -17.41
N ASP A 278 59.58 27.88 -17.13
CA ASP A 278 60.37 26.86 -17.81
C ASP A 278 59.58 26.13 -18.92
N SER A 279 58.35 26.58 -19.24
CA SER A 279 57.47 25.93 -20.21
C SER A 279 56.95 26.90 -21.26
N SER A 280 57.11 26.54 -22.53
CA SER A 280 56.61 27.30 -23.69
C SER A 280 55.35 26.66 -24.29
N ILE A 281 54.34 26.46 -23.44
CA ILE A 281 53.07 25.78 -23.78
C ILE A 281 51.88 26.72 -23.49
N PRO A 282 50.83 26.72 -24.32
CA PRO A 282 49.60 27.44 -24.03
C PRO A 282 49.03 27.04 -22.66
N THR A 283 48.65 28.03 -21.87
CA THR A 283 48.04 27.79 -20.56
C THR A 283 46.60 27.32 -20.65
N LEU A 284 45.89 27.71 -21.72
CA LEU A 284 44.53 27.30 -22.04
C LEU A 284 44.56 26.71 -23.46
N GLY A 285 44.52 25.38 -23.56
CA GLY A 285 44.58 24.70 -24.85
C GLY A 285 45.34 23.38 -24.85
N SER A 286 46.14 23.12 -25.87
CA SER A 286 46.85 21.84 -26.02
C SER A 286 48.11 21.77 -25.15
N GLY A 287 48.47 20.57 -24.69
CA GLY A 287 49.78 20.33 -24.10
C GLY A 287 50.89 20.31 -25.15
N SER A 288 52.14 20.18 -24.70
CA SER A 288 53.32 19.97 -25.56
C SER A 288 53.09 18.81 -26.51
N GLU A 289 53.43 18.94 -27.78
CA GLU A 289 53.22 17.92 -28.83
C GLU A 289 51.73 17.60 -29.13
N GLY A 290 50.80 18.16 -28.36
CA GLY A 290 49.37 18.06 -28.59
C GLY A 290 48.91 18.87 -29.81
N THR A 291 47.88 18.38 -30.47
CA THR A 291 47.29 19.03 -31.65
C THR A 291 45.76 18.92 -31.62
N GLY A 292 45.06 19.93 -32.11
CA GLY A 292 43.61 19.91 -32.25
C GLY A 292 42.84 20.46 -31.05
N GLY A 293 41.52 20.34 -31.13
CA GLY A 293 40.57 20.81 -30.13
C GLY A 293 39.92 22.15 -30.47
N LYS A 294 38.95 22.53 -29.66
CA LYS A 294 38.14 23.75 -29.79
C LYS A 294 38.05 24.46 -28.43
N ILE A 295 38.28 25.77 -28.44
CA ILE A 295 38.11 26.66 -27.30
C ILE A 295 37.06 27.69 -27.69
N SER A 296 35.95 27.71 -26.95
CA SER A 296 34.84 28.66 -27.14
C SER A 296 34.67 29.50 -25.88
N ILE A 297 34.85 30.81 -25.99
CA ILE A 297 34.73 31.74 -24.86
C ILE A 297 33.62 32.75 -25.19
N SER A 298 32.49 32.63 -24.51
CA SER A 298 31.31 33.51 -24.72
C SER A 298 31.04 34.44 -23.54
N GLY A 299 31.65 34.21 -22.38
CA GLY A 299 31.46 35.05 -21.21
C GLY A 299 32.54 34.86 -20.15
N GLY A 300 32.33 35.49 -19.00
CA GLY A 300 33.30 35.55 -17.92
C GLY A 300 34.50 36.45 -18.21
N VAL A 301 35.47 36.41 -17.30
CA VAL A 301 36.77 37.06 -17.43
C VAL A 301 37.83 35.97 -17.48
N VAL A 302 38.53 35.86 -18.61
CA VAL A 302 39.61 34.89 -18.82
C VAL A 302 40.94 35.64 -18.80
N ASP A 303 41.76 35.40 -17.79
CA ASP A 303 43.11 35.94 -17.62
C ASP A 303 44.13 34.81 -17.84
N ALA A 304 44.53 34.62 -19.10
CA ALA A 304 45.47 33.59 -19.51
C ALA A 304 46.82 34.22 -19.84
N TYR A 305 47.89 33.78 -19.17
CA TYR A 305 49.20 34.35 -19.41
C TYR A 305 50.35 33.36 -19.33
N ALA A 306 51.25 33.42 -20.30
CA ALA A 306 52.51 32.68 -20.31
C ALA A 306 53.62 33.48 -19.61
N ILE A 307 54.70 32.82 -19.19
CA ILE A 307 55.81 33.48 -18.46
C ILE A 307 57.18 33.00 -18.97
N ASP A 308 57.29 32.72 -20.26
CA ASP A 308 58.49 32.16 -20.89
C ASP A 308 59.15 33.12 -21.88
N GLU A 309 60.44 32.88 -22.17
CA GLU A 309 61.21 33.69 -23.12
C GLU A 309 60.87 33.37 -24.59
N ALA A 310 60.22 32.24 -24.89
CA ALA A 310 59.83 31.88 -26.25
C ALA A 310 58.58 32.63 -26.72
N ASN A 311 58.03 33.52 -25.88
CA ASN A 311 56.92 34.40 -26.21
C ASN A 311 55.64 33.63 -26.56
N THR A 312 55.36 32.58 -25.79
CA THR A 312 54.25 31.67 -26.07
C THR A 312 52.90 32.40 -25.98
N ALA A 313 52.01 32.11 -26.94
CA ALA A 313 50.62 32.52 -26.88
C ALA A 313 49.89 31.67 -25.81
N PRO A 314 49.34 32.28 -24.75
CA PRO A 314 48.74 31.53 -23.64
C PRO A 314 47.42 30.82 -23.96
N ILE A 315 46.74 31.17 -25.06
CA ILE A 315 45.50 30.53 -25.50
C ILE A 315 45.71 29.89 -26.87
N GLY A 316 45.22 28.66 -27.02
CA GLY A 316 45.20 27.93 -28.29
C GLY A 316 46.19 26.78 -28.32
N GLY A 317 46.84 26.59 -29.48
CA GLY A 317 47.69 25.44 -29.74
C GLY A 317 47.72 25.07 -31.21
N THR A 318 48.55 24.09 -31.55
CA THR A 318 48.66 23.57 -32.92
C THR A 318 47.31 23.01 -33.36
N ASN A 319 46.75 23.52 -34.46
CA ASN A 319 45.43 23.12 -35.00
C ASN A 319 44.26 23.24 -33.99
N THR A 320 44.39 24.06 -32.94
CA THR A 320 43.30 24.33 -32.00
C THR A 320 42.43 25.46 -32.55
N THR A 321 41.12 25.26 -32.64
CA THR A 321 40.19 26.32 -33.03
C THR A 321 39.87 27.21 -31.83
N VAL A 322 39.97 28.53 -31.99
CA VAL A 322 39.61 29.50 -30.93
C VAL A 322 38.52 30.45 -31.42
N GLU A 323 37.39 30.43 -30.74
CA GLU A 323 36.21 31.27 -30.98
C GLU A 323 35.92 32.11 -29.73
N ILE A 324 35.82 33.42 -29.90
CA ILE A 324 35.43 34.36 -28.83
C ILE A 324 34.14 35.04 -29.26
N THR A 325 33.07 34.89 -28.50
CA THR A 325 31.74 35.40 -28.85
C THR A 325 31.13 36.20 -27.71
N ASP A 326 29.99 36.81 -28.02
CA ASP A 326 29.16 37.57 -27.10
C ASP A 326 29.95 38.65 -26.33
N ASN A 327 30.15 38.48 -25.02
CA ASN A 327 30.61 39.56 -24.15
C ASN A 327 31.76 39.13 -23.23
N ALA A 328 32.55 38.15 -23.66
CA ALA A 328 33.74 37.71 -22.94
C ALA A 328 34.75 38.87 -22.77
N VAL A 329 35.48 38.85 -21.66
CA VAL A 329 36.71 39.62 -21.50
C VAL A 329 37.88 38.66 -21.44
N VAL A 330 38.80 38.77 -22.40
CA VAL A 330 39.94 37.86 -22.54
C VAL A 330 41.24 38.64 -22.49
N PHE A 331 42.09 38.32 -21.52
CA PHE A 331 43.49 38.70 -21.48
C PHE A 331 44.33 37.52 -21.92
N ALA A 332 45.06 37.69 -23.03
CA ALA A 332 45.94 36.68 -23.59
C ALA A 332 47.30 37.33 -23.86
N TYR A 333 48.24 37.16 -22.93
CA TYR A 333 49.56 37.80 -22.98
C TYR A 333 50.69 36.91 -22.45
N ASN A 334 51.93 37.31 -22.69
CA ASN A 334 53.09 36.73 -22.05
C ASN A 334 53.69 37.80 -21.13
N ALA A 335 53.87 37.47 -19.85
CA ALA A 335 54.29 38.45 -18.85
C ALA A 335 55.78 38.83 -18.96
N LYS A 336 56.58 38.05 -19.69
CA LYS A 336 57.99 38.35 -19.97
C LYS A 336 58.18 39.12 -21.27
N LYS A 337 57.34 38.87 -22.27
CA LYS A 337 57.43 39.47 -23.60
C LYS A 337 56.05 39.89 -24.12
N ASP A 338 55.94 41.15 -24.52
CA ASP A 338 54.66 41.77 -24.90
C ASP A 338 54.36 41.72 -26.41
N ASP A 339 55.23 41.08 -27.19
CA ASP A 339 55.10 41.00 -28.65
C ASP A 339 54.44 39.69 -29.14
N ASN A 340 53.87 38.89 -28.23
CA ASN A 340 53.15 37.67 -28.60
C ASN A 340 51.82 37.98 -29.30
N ALA A 341 51.34 37.04 -30.10
CA ALA A 341 50.03 37.13 -30.73
C ALA A 341 48.86 36.98 -29.73
N GLY A 342 49.12 36.63 -28.46
CA GLY A 342 48.14 36.35 -27.41
C GLY A 342 47.37 35.05 -27.60
N ILE A 343 46.77 34.89 -28.77
CA ILE A 343 45.95 33.74 -29.15
C ILE A 343 46.59 33.08 -30.37
N SER A 344 46.72 31.76 -30.31
CA SER A 344 47.25 30.92 -31.39
C SER A 344 46.20 29.93 -31.90
N GLY A 345 46.54 29.20 -32.97
CA GLY A 345 45.66 28.20 -33.58
C GLY A 345 44.84 28.76 -34.75
N THR A 346 43.77 28.06 -35.12
CA THR A 346 42.86 28.47 -36.20
C THR A 346 41.80 29.41 -35.62
N THR A 347 41.79 30.67 -36.08
CA THR A 347 40.81 31.65 -35.60
C THR A 347 40.36 32.59 -36.73
N ASP A 348 39.15 33.13 -36.58
CA ASP A 348 38.56 34.12 -37.48
C ASP A 348 38.15 35.35 -36.64
N GLU A 349 39.08 36.28 -36.49
CA GLU A 349 38.90 37.50 -35.69
C GLU A 349 37.74 38.38 -36.19
N THR A 350 37.31 38.21 -37.45
CA THR A 350 36.16 38.97 -37.98
C THR A 350 34.83 38.55 -37.36
N LYS A 351 34.78 37.35 -36.76
CA LYS A 351 33.63 36.81 -36.05
C LYS A 351 33.68 37.08 -34.55
N TRP A 352 34.78 37.61 -34.04
CA TRP A 352 34.93 37.82 -32.60
C TRP A 352 33.99 38.91 -32.08
N GLN A 353 33.51 38.70 -30.87
CA GLN A 353 32.72 39.65 -30.10
C GLN A 353 33.21 39.65 -28.65
N GLY A 354 33.31 40.83 -28.02
CA GLY A 354 33.79 40.97 -26.64
C GLY A 354 34.99 41.93 -26.52
N ILE A 355 35.69 41.86 -25.39
CA ILE A 355 36.95 42.60 -25.18
C ILE A 355 38.10 41.60 -25.19
N VAL A 356 39.06 41.78 -26.11
CA VAL A 356 40.19 40.86 -26.23
C VAL A 356 41.49 41.65 -26.20
N PHE A 357 42.38 41.29 -25.28
CA PHE A 357 43.75 41.74 -25.20
C PHE A 357 44.67 40.67 -25.79
N LYS A 358 45.43 41.06 -26.81
CA LYS A 358 46.50 40.27 -27.41
C LYS A 358 47.82 40.96 -27.04
N GLY A 359 48.58 40.33 -26.15
CA GLY A 359 49.60 41.05 -25.38
C GLY A 359 48.95 42.06 -24.44
N HIS A 360 49.63 43.17 -24.17
CA HIS A 360 49.14 44.27 -23.34
C HIS A 360 48.24 45.26 -24.10
N THR A 361 47.91 44.98 -25.37
CA THR A 361 46.98 45.82 -26.16
C THR A 361 45.66 45.09 -26.37
N GLY A 362 44.56 45.74 -26.04
CA GLY A 362 43.22 45.20 -26.20
C GLY A 362 42.26 46.15 -26.89
N LYS A 363 41.22 45.56 -27.47
CA LYS A 363 40.20 46.26 -28.25
C LYS A 363 38.82 45.66 -28.03
N VAL A 364 37.80 46.41 -28.41
CA VAL A 364 36.41 45.95 -28.51
C VAL A 364 36.20 45.28 -29.87
N TYR A 365 35.90 43.99 -29.84
CA TYR A 365 35.50 43.18 -30.99
C TYR A 365 33.97 43.10 -31.06
N GLY A 366 33.39 43.07 -32.27
CA GLY A 366 31.95 43.32 -32.48
C GLY A 366 31.61 44.82 -32.52
N ASN A 367 30.35 45.20 -32.70
CA ASN A 367 29.92 46.62 -32.75
C ASN A 367 29.48 47.15 -31.37
N GLU A 368 28.86 46.29 -30.57
CA GLU A 368 28.38 46.62 -29.23
C GLU A 368 28.79 45.51 -28.28
N VAL A 369 29.46 45.86 -27.19
CA VAL A 369 29.87 44.93 -26.13
C VAL A 369 29.39 45.47 -24.80
N THR A 370 28.76 44.61 -24.00
CA THR A 370 28.30 44.94 -22.66
C THR A 370 28.99 44.05 -21.65
N LEU A 371 29.71 44.62 -20.68
CA LEU A 371 30.34 43.83 -19.62
C LEU A 371 29.28 43.10 -18.79
N HIS A 372 29.43 41.78 -18.63
CA HIS A 372 28.59 41.02 -17.68
C HIS A 372 29.23 40.90 -16.30
N GLU A 373 30.56 40.82 -16.28
CA GLU A 373 31.34 40.70 -15.07
C GLU A 373 32.21 41.94 -14.83
N SER A 374 32.54 42.18 -13.57
CA SER A 374 33.47 43.25 -13.22
C SER A 374 34.90 42.86 -13.59
N VAL A 375 35.67 43.84 -14.07
CA VAL A 375 36.97 43.62 -14.70
C VAL A 375 38.00 44.62 -14.20
N VAL A 376 39.25 44.16 -14.09
CA VAL A 376 40.41 45.01 -13.86
C VAL A 376 41.22 45.07 -15.15
N ILE A 377 41.45 46.28 -15.67
CA ILE A 377 42.44 46.51 -16.73
C ILE A 377 43.79 46.74 -16.04
N PRO A 378 44.76 45.81 -16.16
CA PRO A 378 45.99 45.87 -15.37
C PRO A 378 46.90 47.02 -15.76
N GLN A 379 47.83 47.38 -14.88
CA GLN A 379 48.89 48.34 -15.21
C GLN A 379 49.70 47.86 -16.43
N GLY A 380 50.03 48.79 -17.33
CA GLY A 380 50.75 48.51 -18.57
C GLY A 380 49.86 48.10 -19.74
N PHE A 381 48.60 47.72 -19.49
CA PHE A 381 47.66 47.35 -20.53
C PHE A 381 46.94 48.57 -21.11
N THR A 382 46.61 48.52 -22.39
CA THR A 382 45.85 49.55 -23.09
C THR A 382 44.59 48.96 -23.71
N LEU A 383 43.41 49.45 -23.33
CA LEU A 383 42.13 49.13 -23.96
C LEU A 383 41.72 50.27 -24.89
N THR A 384 41.50 49.96 -26.17
CA THR A 384 40.99 50.93 -27.15
C THR A 384 39.56 50.60 -27.56
N VAL A 385 38.65 51.57 -27.42
CA VAL A 385 37.32 51.56 -27.99
C VAL A 385 37.37 52.37 -29.30
N GLU A 386 37.38 51.66 -30.42
CA GLU A 386 37.56 52.25 -31.76
C GLU A 386 36.29 52.94 -32.28
N ALA A 387 36.44 53.73 -33.34
CA ALA A 387 35.34 54.42 -33.99
C ALA A 387 34.23 53.45 -34.45
N GLY A 388 32.98 53.83 -34.17
CA GLY A 388 31.81 53.00 -34.47
C GLY A 388 31.60 51.81 -33.54
N LYS A 389 32.41 51.67 -32.48
CA LYS A 389 32.27 50.64 -31.44
C LYS A 389 31.69 51.23 -30.16
N THR A 390 30.91 50.42 -29.45
CA THR A 390 30.32 50.78 -28.17
C THR A 390 30.72 49.80 -27.08
N LEU A 391 31.29 50.30 -25.99
CA LEU A 391 31.49 49.57 -24.74
C LEU A 391 30.46 50.04 -23.71
N THR A 392 29.68 49.12 -23.15
CA THR A 392 28.72 49.40 -22.08
C THR A 392 29.17 48.77 -20.77
N VAL A 393 29.29 49.59 -19.73
CA VAL A 393 29.45 49.16 -18.34
C VAL A 393 28.06 49.24 -17.70
N PRO A 394 27.33 48.12 -17.50
CA PRO A 394 25.97 48.17 -16.98
C PRO A 394 25.96 48.42 -15.47
N LYS A 395 24.75 48.65 -14.92
CA LYS A 395 24.55 48.82 -13.48
C LYS A 395 25.10 47.62 -12.70
N SER A 396 25.68 47.86 -11.53
CA SER A 396 26.25 46.83 -10.64
C SER A 396 27.45 46.08 -11.22
N VAL A 397 28.13 46.66 -12.23
CA VAL A 397 29.43 46.22 -12.77
C VAL A 397 30.49 47.29 -12.50
N LEU A 398 31.67 46.84 -12.05
CA LEU A 398 32.82 47.66 -11.73
C LEU A 398 33.91 47.39 -12.77
N MET A 399 34.36 48.46 -13.40
CA MET A 399 35.55 48.44 -14.24
C MET A 399 36.66 49.21 -13.52
N VAL A 400 37.72 48.52 -13.11
CA VAL A 400 38.89 49.17 -12.51
C VAL A 400 39.96 49.34 -13.58
N ASN A 401 40.30 50.58 -13.91
CA ASN A 401 41.38 50.88 -14.83
C ASN A 401 42.68 51.18 -14.08
N GLN A 402 43.66 50.28 -14.13
CA GLN A 402 45.03 50.55 -13.67
C GLN A 402 45.99 50.83 -14.84
N GLY A 403 45.58 50.53 -16.07
CA GLY A 403 46.32 50.77 -17.30
C GLY A 403 45.86 52.03 -18.02
N THR A 404 45.68 51.91 -19.33
CA THR A 404 45.19 52.98 -20.20
C THR A 404 43.86 52.56 -20.84
N ILE A 405 42.84 53.41 -20.78
CA ILE A 405 41.63 53.28 -21.59
C ILE A 405 41.60 54.43 -22.58
N VAL A 406 41.53 54.10 -23.87
CA VAL A 406 41.41 55.04 -24.99
C VAL A 406 40.02 54.90 -25.60
N CYS A 407 39.19 55.91 -25.40
CA CYS A 407 37.82 55.99 -25.93
C CYS A 407 37.56 57.38 -26.54
N SER A 408 38.57 57.97 -27.20
CA SER A 408 38.44 59.24 -27.90
C SER A 408 37.52 59.17 -29.12
N ASP A 409 37.54 58.03 -29.82
CA ASP A 409 36.90 57.87 -31.13
C ASP A 409 35.68 56.93 -31.10
N GLY A 410 35.57 56.07 -30.09
CA GLY A 410 34.44 55.17 -29.84
C GLY A 410 33.43 55.71 -28.82
N THR A 411 32.43 54.88 -28.47
CA THR A 411 31.39 55.21 -27.48
C THR A 411 31.55 54.40 -26.20
N LEU A 412 31.55 55.06 -25.03
CA LEU A 412 31.53 54.41 -23.72
C LEU A 412 30.25 54.77 -22.96
N THR A 413 29.35 53.81 -22.82
CA THR A 413 28.12 53.94 -22.02
C THR A 413 28.38 53.47 -20.60
N ASN A 414 28.46 54.41 -19.66
CA ASN A 414 28.68 54.09 -18.25
C ASN A 414 27.38 54.18 -17.44
N ASN A 415 26.77 53.03 -17.13
CA ASN A 415 25.64 52.87 -16.21
C ASN A 415 26.05 52.23 -14.87
N GLY A 416 27.29 51.74 -14.78
CA GLY A 416 27.90 51.16 -13.59
C GLY A 416 28.93 52.12 -12.97
N ILE A 417 30.08 51.55 -12.58
CA ILE A 417 31.18 52.29 -11.95
C ILE A 417 32.47 52.03 -12.72
N ILE A 418 33.14 53.11 -13.12
CA ILE A 418 34.49 53.06 -13.69
C ILE A 418 35.43 53.74 -12.71
N LEU A 419 36.27 52.95 -12.04
CA LEU A 419 37.31 53.41 -11.15
C LEU A 419 38.61 53.58 -11.92
N ASN A 420 39.00 54.81 -12.21
CA ASN A 420 40.23 55.12 -12.93
C ASN A 420 41.41 55.39 -11.98
N LYS A 421 42.43 54.56 -12.11
CA LYS A 421 43.74 54.64 -11.43
C LYS A 421 44.91 54.81 -12.38
N GLY A 422 44.70 54.60 -13.67
CA GLY A 422 45.67 54.89 -14.71
C GLY A 422 45.23 56.04 -15.61
N THR A 423 45.48 55.90 -16.90
CA THR A 423 45.18 56.91 -17.90
C THR A 423 43.81 56.61 -18.53
N PHE A 424 42.98 57.64 -18.66
CA PHE A 424 41.70 57.55 -19.37
C PHE A 424 41.60 58.70 -20.36
N THR A 425 41.34 58.40 -21.63
CA THR A 425 41.07 59.40 -22.68
C THR A 425 39.70 59.13 -23.32
N GLY A 426 38.92 60.19 -23.53
CA GLY A 426 37.54 60.09 -24.02
C GLY A 426 36.55 60.80 -23.10
N THR A 427 35.29 60.84 -23.50
CA THR A 427 34.19 61.37 -22.66
C THR A 427 33.38 60.19 -22.17
N PRO A 428 33.42 59.82 -20.88
CA PRO A 428 32.53 58.79 -20.36
C PRO A 428 31.08 59.27 -20.52
N GLY A 429 30.15 58.36 -20.80
CA GLY A 429 28.72 58.66 -20.91
C GLY A 429 28.09 59.18 -19.60
N SER A 430 26.82 58.86 -19.36
CA SER A 430 25.97 59.46 -18.32
C SER A 430 26.55 59.52 -16.90
N ASN A 431 27.35 58.53 -16.47
CA ASN A 431 28.04 58.53 -15.17
C ASN A 431 29.52 58.94 -15.29
N SER A 432 29.99 59.77 -14.37
CA SER A 432 31.39 60.19 -14.28
C SER A 432 32.33 59.02 -13.92
N VAL A 433 33.56 59.08 -14.45
CA VAL A 433 34.68 58.22 -14.04
C VAL A 433 35.19 58.71 -12.69
N VAL A 434 35.38 57.80 -11.73
CA VAL A 434 35.80 58.13 -10.37
C VAL A 434 37.25 57.72 -10.12
N THR A 435 37.96 58.43 -9.24
CA THR A 435 39.35 58.09 -8.85
C THR A 435 39.44 57.46 -7.47
N THR A 436 38.37 57.44 -6.69
CA THR A 436 38.23 56.76 -5.40
C THR A 436 36.85 56.14 -5.35
N LEU A 437 36.70 55.07 -4.58
CA LEU A 437 35.43 54.38 -4.44
C LEU A 437 35.08 54.29 -2.96
N GLU A 438 33.87 54.68 -2.57
CA GLU A 438 33.40 54.52 -1.20
C GLU A 438 32.67 53.19 -1.06
N LEU A 439 32.83 52.52 0.09
CA LEU A 439 32.18 51.25 0.38
C LEU A 439 30.65 51.30 0.22
N LYS A 440 30.02 52.41 0.58
CA LYS A 440 28.55 52.59 0.48
C LYS A 440 28.03 52.53 -0.96
N ASP A 441 28.86 52.88 -1.94
CA ASP A 441 28.48 52.96 -3.35
C ASP A 441 28.57 51.59 -4.06
N ILE A 442 29.13 50.59 -3.39
CA ILE A 442 29.40 49.25 -3.95
C ILE A 442 28.84 48.11 -3.11
N ALA A 443 27.86 48.39 -2.25
CA ALA A 443 27.30 47.37 -1.35
C ALA A 443 26.71 46.18 -2.12
N ASP A 444 26.11 46.41 -3.28
CA ASP A 444 25.54 45.39 -4.18
C ASP A 444 26.60 44.64 -5.01
N MET A 445 27.87 45.04 -4.91
CA MET A 445 29.00 44.43 -5.61
C MET A 445 29.72 43.38 -4.77
N PHE A 446 29.41 43.25 -3.49
CA PHE A 446 29.91 42.15 -2.66
C PHE A 446 29.12 40.88 -2.92
N ILE A 447 29.83 39.83 -3.33
CA ILE A 447 29.32 38.47 -3.50
C ILE A 447 29.65 37.70 -2.23
N TYR A 448 28.61 37.21 -1.58
CA TYR A 448 28.69 36.34 -0.42
C TYR A 448 27.39 35.54 -0.34
N LYS A 449 27.43 34.42 0.37
CA LYS A 449 26.24 33.60 0.56
C LYS A 449 25.29 34.29 1.52
N LYS A 450 24.10 34.64 1.02
CA LYS A 450 23.08 35.36 1.78
C LYS A 450 22.24 34.47 2.68
N ASP A 451 22.21 33.16 2.40
CA ASP A 451 21.44 32.19 3.17
C ASP A 451 22.30 30.97 3.50
N THR A 452 22.52 30.75 4.79
CA THR A 452 23.34 29.66 5.33
C THR A 452 22.52 28.82 6.31
N VAL A 453 22.98 27.61 6.62
CA VAL A 453 22.33 26.74 7.63
C VAL A 453 23.21 26.71 8.87
N TYR A 454 22.58 26.75 10.04
CA TYR A 454 23.29 26.64 11.30
C TYR A 454 23.96 25.27 11.46
N THR A 455 25.24 25.27 11.82
CA THR A 455 26.05 24.05 11.97
C THR A 455 26.55 23.83 13.40
N GLY A 456 26.08 24.65 14.36
CA GLY A 456 26.59 24.65 15.74
C GLY A 456 27.87 25.48 15.95
N LYS A 457 28.44 26.04 14.88
CA LYS A 457 29.64 26.89 14.93
C LYS A 457 29.37 28.25 14.29
N ALA A 458 30.29 29.20 14.51
CA ALA A 458 30.26 30.49 13.84
C ALA A 458 30.27 30.31 12.32
N ILE A 459 29.37 31.01 11.62
CA ILE A 459 29.28 31.00 10.16
C ILE A 459 30.01 32.22 9.61
N GLU A 460 30.96 32.01 8.70
CA GLU A 460 31.78 33.07 8.11
C GLU A 460 31.73 32.98 6.58
N PRO A 461 30.64 33.46 5.94
CA PRO A 461 30.49 33.36 4.49
C PRO A 461 31.63 34.09 3.78
N VAL A 462 32.28 33.45 2.81
CA VAL A 462 33.34 34.09 2.04
C VAL A 462 32.79 35.32 1.32
N VAL A 463 33.32 36.49 1.67
CA VAL A 463 32.98 37.77 1.03
C VAL A 463 34.00 38.08 -0.05
N THR A 464 33.51 38.27 -1.26
CA THR A 464 34.30 38.59 -2.45
C THR A 464 33.76 39.88 -3.05
N LEU A 465 34.64 40.77 -3.53
CA LEU A 465 34.19 41.93 -4.30
C LEU A 465 34.17 41.54 -5.78
N LYS A 466 33.12 41.90 -6.53
CA LYS A 466 33.07 41.67 -7.98
C LYS A 466 34.36 42.18 -8.66
N GLY A 467 34.88 41.41 -9.61
CA GLY A 467 36.19 41.66 -10.22
C GLY A 467 37.37 41.17 -9.37
N ARG A 468 37.07 40.53 -8.24
CA ARG A 468 37.95 39.76 -7.36
C ARG A 468 39.22 40.49 -6.89
N LEU A 469 39.05 41.77 -6.59
CA LEU A 469 40.07 42.70 -6.07
C LEU A 469 40.51 42.39 -4.62
N GLU A 470 39.96 41.36 -3.96
CA GLU A 470 40.40 40.94 -2.62
C GLU A 470 41.90 40.62 -2.56
N SER A 471 42.48 40.16 -3.67
CA SER A 471 43.91 39.85 -3.79
C SER A 471 44.80 41.08 -3.58
N GLU A 472 44.27 42.29 -3.79
CA GLU A 472 44.97 43.55 -3.52
C GLU A 472 44.97 43.94 -2.04
N GLY A 473 44.22 43.19 -1.21
CA GLY A 473 44.05 43.45 0.21
C GLY A 473 43.42 44.82 0.48
N VAL A 474 42.45 45.23 -0.33
CA VAL A 474 41.86 46.59 -0.28
C VAL A 474 40.78 46.74 0.80
N TYR A 475 40.21 45.63 1.29
CA TYR A 475 39.31 45.60 2.44
C TYR A 475 39.69 44.49 3.45
N GLY A 476 39.12 44.58 4.65
CA GLY A 476 39.07 43.52 5.64
C GLY A 476 37.61 43.15 5.91
N VAL A 477 37.40 41.90 6.33
CA VAL A 477 36.08 41.37 6.68
C VAL A 477 36.13 40.89 8.11
N SER A 478 35.08 41.16 8.86
CA SER A 478 34.86 40.66 10.21
C SER A 478 33.38 40.30 10.37
N TYR A 479 33.07 39.37 11.26
CA TYR A 479 31.72 38.87 11.46
C TYR A 479 31.26 39.14 12.89
N SER A 480 29.95 39.33 13.05
CA SER A 480 29.28 39.42 14.36
C SER A 480 27.88 38.87 14.24
N GLU A 481 27.26 38.49 15.37
CA GLU A 481 25.91 37.88 15.39
C GLU A 481 25.84 36.62 14.50
N ASN A 482 26.97 35.94 14.32
CA ASN A 482 27.15 34.85 13.36
C ASN A 482 27.22 33.44 14.00
N THR A 483 26.94 33.35 15.29
CA THR A 483 26.95 32.11 16.09
C THR A 483 25.57 31.55 16.38
N ASP A 484 24.52 32.31 16.07
CA ASP A 484 23.13 32.00 16.39
C ASP A 484 22.25 32.13 15.15
N ILE A 485 21.10 31.45 15.17
CA ILE A 485 20.11 31.50 14.10
C ILE A 485 19.45 32.87 14.06
N GLY A 486 19.19 33.36 12.84
CA GLY A 486 18.67 34.70 12.62
C GLY A 486 19.47 35.44 11.56
N THR A 487 19.83 36.69 11.84
CA THR A 487 20.56 37.55 10.89
C THR A 487 22.00 37.72 11.35
N GLY A 488 22.93 37.09 10.64
CA GLY A 488 24.36 37.32 10.79
C GLY A 488 24.79 38.62 10.11
N LYS A 489 25.83 39.25 10.68
CA LYS A 489 26.39 40.50 10.18
C LYS A 489 27.82 40.32 9.70
N ILE A 490 28.11 41.00 8.60
CA ILE A 490 29.41 41.08 7.95
C ILE A 490 29.80 42.55 7.96
N ARG A 491 30.92 42.87 8.59
CA ARG A 491 31.48 44.21 8.58
C ARG A 491 32.68 44.26 7.64
N VAL A 492 32.52 44.97 6.54
CA VAL A 492 33.56 45.24 5.55
C VAL A 492 34.23 46.58 5.87
N THR A 493 35.55 46.58 6.02
CA THR A 493 36.33 47.78 6.34
C THR A 493 37.37 48.05 5.28
N ALA A 494 37.38 49.24 4.70
CA ALA A 494 38.41 49.67 3.76
C ALA A 494 39.79 49.73 4.46
N ARG A 495 40.83 49.19 3.82
CA ARG A 495 42.19 49.29 4.37
C ARG A 495 42.79 50.65 4.06
N LYS A 496 43.56 51.20 5.01
CA LYS A 496 44.23 52.51 4.85
C LYS A 496 45.16 52.52 3.63
N ASN A 497 45.31 53.69 3.00
CA ASN A 497 46.18 53.92 1.83
C ASN A 497 45.85 53.05 0.61
N LYS A 498 44.60 52.60 0.50
CA LYS A 498 44.06 51.89 -0.66
C LYS A 498 43.02 52.77 -1.36
N TRP A 499 42.59 52.33 -2.54
CA TRP A 499 41.67 53.09 -3.37
C TRP A 499 40.21 53.00 -2.94
N LEU A 500 39.89 51.97 -2.16
CA LEU A 500 38.61 51.81 -1.50
C LEU A 500 38.65 52.62 -0.20
N THR A 501 37.60 53.40 0.02
CA THR A 501 37.52 54.40 1.09
C THR A 501 36.12 54.39 1.73
N GLY A 502 35.87 55.33 2.64
CA GLY A 502 34.59 55.47 3.31
C GLY A 502 34.48 54.67 4.61
N ASP A 503 33.34 54.87 5.28
CA ASP A 503 33.03 54.21 6.54
C ASP A 503 32.82 52.70 6.35
N PRO A 504 33.02 51.89 7.41
CA PRO A 504 32.74 50.46 7.36
C PRO A 504 31.32 50.16 6.88
N LEU A 505 31.19 49.21 5.95
CA LEU A 505 29.91 48.77 5.41
C LEU A 505 29.43 47.52 6.16
N GLU A 506 28.17 47.54 6.57
CA GLU A 506 27.48 46.39 7.16
C GLU A 506 26.65 45.67 6.09
N LEU A 507 26.92 44.38 5.91
CA LEU A 507 26.17 43.46 5.08
C LEU A 507 25.53 42.39 5.97
N THR A 508 24.42 41.80 5.54
CA THR A 508 23.68 40.81 6.33
C THR A 508 23.48 39.51 5.56
N PHE A 509 23.46 38.40 6.29
CA PHE A 509 23.08 37.07 5.80
C PHE A 509 22.15 36.37 6.79
N THR A 510 21.34 35.46 6.29
CA THR A 510 20.41 34.65 7.07
C THR A 510 21.09 33.36 7.52
N ILE A 511 21.03 33.08 8.82
CA ILE A 511 21.40 31.79 9.40
C ILE A 511 20.09 31.06 9.69
N ASN A 512 19.76 30.11 8.84
CA ASN A 512 18.57 29.28 8.95
C ASN A 512 18.78 28.16 9.98
N LYS A 513 17.67 27.70 10.56
CA LYS A 513 17.66 26.55 11.45
C LYS A 513 18.23 25.31 10.76
N ALA A 514 18.89 24.46 11.54
CA ALA A 514 19.38 23.19 11.05
C ALA A 514 18.21 22.24 10.78
N PRO A 515 18.13 21.57 9.63
CA PRO A 515 17.11 20.57 9.42
C PRO A 515 17.28 19.41 10.42
N LEU A 516 16.19 18.96 11.02
CA LEU A 516 16.16 17.78 11.87
C LEU A 516 15.06 16.84 11.39
N THR A 517 15.44 15.68 10.87
CA THR A 517 14.50 14.69 10.33
C THR A 517 14.08 13.71 11.40
N VAL A 518 12.77 13.52 11.59
CA VAL A 518 12.22 12.34 12.25
C VAL A 518 11.90 11.29 11.19
N ALA A 519 12.51 10.12 11.32
CA ALA A 519 12.30 9.00 10.42
C ALA A 519 11.69 7.82 11.19
N PRO A 520 10.41 7.50 10.95
CA PRO A 520 9.81 6.32 11.55
C PRO A 520 10.54 5.04 11.16
N THR A 521 10.60 4.06 12.06
CA THR A 521 11.15 2.73 11.73
C THR A 521 10.22 2.04 10.74
N GLU A 522 10.76 1.46 9.68
CA GLU A 522 9.97 0.85 8.62
C GLU A 522 9.51 -0.56 8.98
N GLY A 523 8.30 -0.94 8.56
CA GLY A 523 7.79 -2.31 8.71
C GLY A 523 7.41 -2.68 10.15
N GLN A 524 7.25 -1.69 11.03
CA GLN A 524 6.86 -1.93 12.42
C GLN A 524 5.49 -2.62 12.50
N VAL A 525 5.42 -3.63 13.36
CA VAL A 525 4.16 -4.25 13.78
C VAL A 525 3.86 -3.73 15.19
N LEU A 526 2.72 -3.05 15.34
CA LEU A 526 2.38 -2.26 16.53
C LEU A 526 1.02 -2.68 17.09
N ASP A 527 0.81 -2.55 18.40
CA ASP A 527 -0.54 -2.55 18.95
C ASP A 527 -1.21 -1.16 18.90
N GLU A 528 -2.54 -1.11 18.99
CA GLU A 528 -3.25 0.16 19.12
C GLU A 528 -2.85 0.88 20.43
N GLY A 529 -2.34 2.10 20.30
CA GLY A 529 -1.80 2.88 21.42
C GLY A 529 -0.31 2.64 21.74
N GLU A 530 0.36 1.70 21.07
CA GLU A 530 1.80 1.51 21.21
C GLU A 530 2.58 2.69 20.59
N THR A 531 3.66 3.13 21.26
CA THR A 531 4.51 4.21 20.75
C THR A 531 5.19 3.77 19.46
N ILE A 532 5.00 4.56 18.39
CA ILE A 532 5.66 4.33 17.10
C ILE A 532 7.15 4.65 17.25
N GLY A 533 8.01 3.67 16.97
CA GLY A 533 9.46 3.85 16.96
C GLY A 533 9.91 4.74 15.81
N TYR A 534 10.88 5.61 16.08
CA TYR A 534 11.52 6.47 15.09
C TYR A 534 12.96 6.78 15.49
N GLU A 535 13.75 7.20 14.51
CA GLU A 535 15.08 7.75 14.69
C GLU A 535 15.10 9.24 14.33
N ILE A 536 16.07 9.98 14.87
CA ILE A 536 16.30 11.38 14.56
C ILE A 536 17.62 11.57 13.83
N TYR A 537 17.62 12.45 12.83
CA TYR A 537 18.78 12.76 12.01
C TYR A 537 18.97 14.27 11.86
N GLY A 538 20.21 14.71 11.68
CA GLY A 538 20.54 16.15 11.56
C GLY A 538 20.72 16.87 12.91
N ALA A 539 20.80 16.14 14.02
CA ALA A 539 21.16 16.71 15.31
C ALA A 539 22.59 17.26 15.29
N ILE A 540 22.77 18.45 15.85
CA ILE A 540 24.07 19.11 15.99
C ILE A 540 24.73 18.60 17.28
N ASP A 541 26.02 18.25 17.20
CA ASP A 541 26.79 17.83 18.37
C ASP A 541 26.79 18.90 19.49
N GLY A 542 26.55 18.48 20.73
CA GLY A 542 26.40 19.37 21.88
C GLY A 542 25.10 20.20 21.91
N LYS A 543 24.12 19.93 21.04
CA LYS A 543 22.80 20.59 21.02
C LYS A 543 21.68 19.58 21.13
N ASP A 544 21.13 19.44 22.34
CA ASP A 544 20.08 18.47 22.64
C ASP A 544 18.80 18.68 21.81
N VAL A 545 18.19 17.56 21.42
CA VAL A 545 16.91 17.51 20.71
C VAL A 545 15.84 17.02 21.67
N ALA A 546 14.79 17.82 21.84
CA ALA A 546 13.66 17.50 22.68
C ALA A 546 12.33 17.74 21.94
N PHE A 547 11.42 16.79 22.07
CA PHE A 547 10.03 16.85 21.57
C PHE A 547 9.08 17.22 22.71
N LYS A 548 7.90 17.74 22.37
CA LYS A 548 6.84 18.00 23.36
C LYS A 548 6.34 16.68 23.96
N ASP A 549 6.00 16.69 25.24
CA ASP A 549 5.55 15.50 25.98
C ASP A 549 4.23 14.90 25.43
N ASP A 550 3.40 15.72 24.80
CA ASP A 550 2.13 15.34 24.15
C ASP A 550 2.26 15.05 22.65
N GLY A 551 3.48 15.15 22.12
CA GLY A 551 3.77 14.91 20.71
C GLY A 551 3.91 13.42 20.40
N ALA A 552 3.10 12.92 19.47
CA ALA A 552 3.16 11.53 19.02
C ALA A 552 3.00 11.42 17.51
N LEU A 553 3.68 10.44 16.93
CA LEU A 553 3.42 10.00 15.55
C LEU A 553 2.04 9.33 15.47
N SER A 554 1.44 9.36 14.29
CA SER A 554 0.13 8.76 14.02
C SER A 554 0.24 7.65 12.98
N LEU A 555 -0.55 6.58 13.08
CA LEU A 555 -0.67 5.56 12.04
C LEU A 555 -2.06 5.62 11.41
N SER A 556 -2.13 5.85 10.09
CA SER A 556 -3.39 5.90 9.35
C SER A 556 -3.26 5.11 8.04
N ASN A 557 -4.19 4.19 7.77
CA ASN A 557 -4.18 3.35 6.57
C ASN A 557 -2.83 2.63 6.32
N GLY A 558 -2.16 2.21 7.40
CA GLY A 558 -0.88 1.52 7.32
C GLY A 558 0.34 2.41 6.99
N VAL A 559 0.17 3.74 7.00
CA VAL A 559 1.25 4.72 6.79
C VAL A 559 1.42 5.57 8.05
N ILE A 560 2.66 5.70 8.51
CA ILE A 560 3.02 6.55 9.64
C ILE A 560 3.08 8.01 9.16
N GLY A 561 2.34 8.87 9.84
CA GLY A 561 2.37 10.32 9.69
C GLY A 561 2.96 11.01 10.92
N GLN A 562 3.34 12.28 10.77
CA GLN A 562 3.94 13.08 11.85
C GLN A 562 3.02 13.22 13.08
N GLY A 563 1.70 13.17 12.90
CA GLY A 563 0.74 13.30 14.00
C GLY A 563 0.87 14.66 14.72
N THR A 564 0.95 14.61 16.06
CA THR A 564 1.18 15.78 16.92
C THR A 564 2.65 15.99 17.26
N LEU A 565 3.56 15.15 16.73
CA LEU A 565 4.98 15.24 17.04
C LEU A 565 5.53 16.62 16.63
N ALA A 566 6.03 17.34 17.63
CA ALA A 566 6.60 18.67 17.47
C ALA A 566 7.78 18.85 18.43
N LEU A 567 8.74 19.69 18.05
CA LEU A 567 9.84 20.08 18.91
C LEU A 567 9.35 20.95 20.08
N THR A 568 10.06 20.88 21.20
CA THR A 568 9.95 21.88 22.28
C THR A 568 10.29 23.28 21.75
N GLU A 569 9.85 24.33 22.45
CA GLU A 569 10.20 25.71 22.06
C GLU A 569 11.72 25.93 21.99
N GLU A 570 12.49 25.29 22.86
CA GLU A 570 13.94 25.43 22.89
C GLU A 570 14.61 24.74 21.70
N SER A 571 14.28 23.47 21.43
CA SER A 571 14.83 22.77 20.25
C SER A 571 14.35 23.40 18.94
N ALA A 572 13.12 23.92 18.89
CA ALA A 572 12.59 24.62 17.73
C ALA A 572 13.29 25.94 17.42
N LYS A 573 14.07 26.53 18.34
CA LYS A 573 14.95 27.68 18.01
C LYS A 573 16.12 27.25 17.14
N THR A 574 16.61 26.03 17.32
CA THR A 574 17.79 25.49 16.64
C THR A 574 17.43 24.74 15.37
N TYR A 575 16.35 23.95 15.43
CA TYR A 575 16.04 22.96 14.42
C TYR A 575 14.74 23.28 13.66
N ASP A 576 14.75 23.04 12.36
CA ASP A 576 13.58 22.98 11.49
C ASP A 576 13.17 21.51 11.34
N LEU A 577 12.09 21.12 12.03
CA LEU A 577 11.62 19.74 12.05
C LEU A 577 11.13 19.32 10.66
N LYS A 578 11.67 18.21 10.18
CA LYS A 578 11.25 17.51 8.97
C LYS A 578 10.79 16.11 9.31
N PHE A 579 9.92 15.54 8.49
CA PHE A 579 9.35 14.23 8.71
C PHE A 579 9.49 13.38 7.43
N LEU A 580 9.97 12.14 7.59
CA LEU A 580 10.07 11.19 6.49
C LEU A 580 8.69 10.54 6.24
N GLU A 581 8.07 10.90 5.13
CA GLU A 581 6.74 10.43 4.75
C GLU A 581 6.75 9.04 4.09
N GLY A 582 5.57 8.40 4.02
CA GLY A 582 5.38 7.15 3.28
C GLY A 582 5.87 5.89 3.98
N VAL A 583 6.44 6.00 5.19
CA VAL A 583 6.91 4.83 5.97
C VAL A 583 5.72 4.00 6.43
N LYS A 584 5.77 2.70 6.13
CA LYS A 584 4.67 1.77 6.44
C LYS A 584 4.83 1.11 7.80
N ALA A 585 3.70 0.91 8.47
CA ALA A 585 3.57 0.07 9.66
C ALA A 585 2.20 -0.60 9.68
N THR A 586 2.06 -1.67 10.44
CA THR A 586 0.83 -2.46 10.51
C THR A 586 0.40 -2.61 11.96
N TYR A 587 -0.89 -2.44 12.23
CA TYR A 587 -1.43 -2.83 13.53
C TYR A 587 -1.50 -4.35 13.65
N LEU A 588 -1.35 -4.86 14.87
CA LEU A 588 -1.44 -6.28 15.19
C LEU A 588 -2.76 -6.86 14.68
N GLY A 589 -2.65 -7.95 13.94
CA GLY A 589 -3.78 -8.74 13.49
C GLY A 589 -3.35 -10.18 13.21
N ILE A 590 -4.16 -11.14 13.63
CA ILE A 590 -3.98 -12.54 13.25
C ILE A 590 -4.94 -12.83 12.09
N ALA A 591 -4.38 -13.25 10.96
CA ALA A 591 -5.16 -13.75 9.84
C ALA A 591 -5.48 -15.23 10.09
N LEU A 592 -6.77 -15.56 10.13
CA LEU A 592 -7.25 -16.93 10.16
C LEU A 592 -8.07 -17.15 8.89
N THR A 593 -7.74 -18.19 8.13
CA THR A 593 -8.42 -18.54 6.88
C THR A 593 -9.22 -19.81 7.09
N PRO A 594 -10.56 -19.74 7.13
CA PRO A 594 -11.41 -20.92 7.26
C PRO A 594 -11.18 -21.88 6.09
N ASP A 595 -11.03 -23.17 6.39
CA ASP A 595 -10.84 -24.27 5.43
C ASP A 595 -12.14 -25.05 5.13
N GLY A 596 -13.22 -24.71 5.84
CA GLY A 596 -14.58 -25.17 5.60
C GLY A 596 -15.47 -24.13 4.92
N ASN A 597 -16.75 -24.46 4.79
CA ASN A 597 -17.76 -23.61 4.19
C ASN A 597 -18.28 -22.56 5.18
N ASN A 598 -18.88 -21.46 4.70
CA ASN A 598 -19.56 -20.44 5.53
C ASN A 598 -18.72 -19.84 6.69
N GLY A 599 -17.39 -19.81 6.51
CA GLY A 599 -16.45 -19.30 7.50
C GLY A 599 -16.13 -20.26 8.64
N TRP A 600 -16.48 -21.55 8.50
CA TRP A 600 -16.11 -22.60 9.45
C TRP A 600 -14.72 -23.15 9.20
N PHE A 601 -14.04 -23.51 10.27
CA PHE A 601 -12.84 -24.33 10.24
C PHE A 601 -13.24 -25.79 10.44
N LYS A 602 -12.64 -26.70 9.69
CA LYS A 602 -12.99 -28.14 9.73
C LYS A 602 -11.81 -29.11 9.84
N THR A 603 -10.58 -28.60 9.77
CA THR A 603 -9.38 -29.43 9.95
C THR A 603 -9.41 -30.10 11.32
N GLU A 604 -9.31 -31.43 11.32
CA GLU A 604 -9.16 -32.24 12.53
C GLU A 604 -7.93 -31.76 13.33
N GLY A 605 -8.13 -31.49 14.62
CA GLY A 605 -7.09 -31.00 15.52
C GLY A 605 -7.22 -29.52 15.93
N GLY A 606 -8.12 -28.75 15.31
CA GLY A 606 -8.48 -27.39 15.75
C GLY A 606 -7.85 -26.25 14.94
N ILE A 607 -8.18 -25.02 15.31
CA ILE A 607 -7.70 -23.79 14.68
C ILE A 607 -6.32 -23.42 15.25
N ILE A 608 -5.32 -23.24 14.38
CA ILE A 608 -3.99 -22.80 14.77
C ILE A 608 -3.93 -21.26 14.77
N PHE A 609 -3.66 -20.68 15.94
CA PHE A 609 -3.38 -19.27 16.10
C PHE A 609 -1.87 -19.05 16.13
N ASN A 610 -1.31 -18.48 15.06
CA ASN A 610 0.11 -18.19 14.98
C ASN A 610 0.43 -16.80 15.55
N ALA A 611 1.55 -16.70 16.28
CA ALA A 611 2.06 -15.42 16.75
C ALA A 611 2.58 -14.58 15.56
N PRO A 612 2.23 -13.29 15.47
CA PRO A 612 2.88 -12.36 14.57
C PRO A 612 4.39 -12.26 14.85
N ALA A 613 5.18 -11.88 13.83
CA ALA A 613 6.62 -11.67 14.00
C ALA A 613 6.91 -10.66 15.13
N GLY A 614 7.83 -10.99 16.05
CA GLY A 614 8.16 -10.16 17.21
C GLY A 614 7.28 -10.39 18.45
N PHE A 615 6.34 -11.34 18.39
CA PHE A 615 5.44 -11.68 19.49
C PHE A 615 5.45 -13.18 19.77
N GLU A 616 5.08 -13.50 21.01
CA GLU A 616 4.59 -14.82 21.40
C GLU A 616 3.09 -14.73 21.64
N ILE A 617 2.38 -15.85 21.49
CA ILE A 617 0.95 -15.94 21.66
C ILE A 617 0.59 -16.99 22.70
N ALA A 618 -0.45 -16.73 23.49
CA ALA A 618 -1.02 -17.68 24.43
C ALA A 618 -2.55 -17.59 24.42
N LEU A 619 -3.24 -18.72 24.56
CA LEU A 619 -4.66 -18.71 24.87
C LEU A 619 -4.87 -18.05 26.24
N ALA A 620 -5.90 -17.23 26.39
CA ALA A 620 -6.19 -16.48 27.61
C ALA A 620 -7.67 -16.63 28.00
N GLY A 621 -8.00 -16.39 29.27
CA GLY A 621 -9.38 -16.46 29.77
C GLY A 621 -9.49 -17.04 31.18
N SER A 622 -10.59 -16.72 31.86
CA SER A 622 -10.90 -17.18 33.23
C SER A 622 -11.09 -18.70 33.35
N GLU A 623 -11.42 -19.36 32.25
CA GLU A 623 -11.64 -20.81 32.16
C GLU A 623 -10.34 -21.65 32.11
N LEU A 624 -9.17 -21.01 31.98
CA LEU A 624 -7.89 -21.71 31.99
C LEU A 624 -7.56 -22.22 33.41
N LYS A 625 -7.15 -23.50 33.50
CA LYS A 625 -6.77 -24.15 34.77
C LYS A 625 -5.34 -23.80 35.24
N ALA A 626 -4.56 -23.11 34.41
CA ALA A 626 -3.17 -22.74 34.65
C ALA A 626 -2.85 -21.41 33.95
N ASP A 627 -1.72 -20.80 34.29
CA ASP A 627 -1.25 -19.57 33.65
C ASP A 627 -1.07 -19.74 32.13
N PRO A 628 -1.30 -18.68 31.32
CA PRO A 628 -1.14 -18.74 29.87
C PRO A 628 0.28 -19.17 29.47
N THR A 629 0.39 -20.22 28.66
CA THR A 629 1.65 -20.68 28.07
C THR A 629 1.94 -19.94 26.77
N TYR A 630 2.95 -19.08 26.79
CA TYR A 630 3.39 -18.32 25.62
C TYR A 630 4.29 -19.16 24.69
N GLY A 631 4.05 -19.05 23.39
CA GLY A 631 4.87 -19.69 22.36
C GLY A 631 4.62 -19.11 20.97
N ASN A 632 5.09 -19.79 19.93
CA ASN A 632 4.91 -19.35 18.53
C ASN A 632 3.48 -19.55 18.01
N PHE A 633 2.72 -20.46 18.62
CA PHE A 633 1.32 -20.71 18.28
C PHE A 633 0.60 -21.38 19.45
N PHE A 634 -0.72 -21.37 19.41
CA PHE A 634 -1.56 -22.29 20.18
C PHE A 634 -2.68 -22.84 19.28
N THR A 635 -3.30 -23.94 19.71
CA THR A 635 -4.41 -24.57 18.97
C THR A 635 -5.71 -24.45 19.78
N TYR A 636 -6.79 -24.01 19.12
CA TYR A 636 -8.13 -23.93 19.68
C TYR A 636 -9.03 -24.99 19.02
N ALA A 637 -9.45 -25.99 19.79
CA ALA A 637 -10.18 -27.16 19.28
C ALA A 637 -11.58 -27.34 19.88
N THR A 638 -12.15 -26.28 20.49
CA THR A 638 -13.53 -26.33 21.00
C THR A 638 -14.49 -26.03 19.85
N GLU A 639 -15.31 -27.03 19.51
CA GLU A 639 -16.31 -26.92 18.45
C GLU A 639 -17.45 -25.94 18.79
N GLY A 640 -18.02 -25.35 17.75
CA GLY A 640 -19.10 -24.35 17.81
C GLY A 640 -18.65 -22.94 17.43
N VAL A 641 -19.50 -21.97 17.74
CA VAL A 641 -19.24 -20.53 17.54
C VAL A 641 -18.71 -19.94 18.84
N SER A 642 -17.48 -19.41 18.82
CA SER A 642 -16.78 -18.95 20.03
C SER A 642 -16.05 -17.63 19.81
N THR A 643 -15.97 -16.82 20.86
CA THR A 643 -15.04 -15.68 20.94
C THR A 643 -13.79 -16.14 21.70
N VAL A 644 -12.72 -16.42 20.98
CA VAL A 644 -11.44 -16.87 21.56
C VAL A 644 -10.71 -15.65 22.13
N ARG A 645 -10.40 -15.68 23.43
CA ARG A 645 -9.52 -14.70 24.07
C ARG A 645 -8.08 -15.20 24.04
N TYR A 646 -7.14 -14.32 23.70
CA TYR A 646 -5.72 -14.67 23.65
C TYR A 646 -4.86 -13.47 23.98
N ASN A 647 -3.66 -13.74 24.44
CA ASN A 647 -2.65 -12.74 24.78
C ASN A 647 -1.55 -12.77 23.74
N LEU A 648 -1.13 -11.59 23.29
CA LEU A 648 0.10 -11.39 22.54
C LEU A 648 1.12 -10.75 23.46
N ARG A 649 2.31 -11.35 23.58
CA ARG A 649 3.40 -10.82 24.39
C ARG A 649 4.56 -10.40 23.49
N ARG A 650 4.96 -9.14 23.57
CA ARG A 650 6.11 -8.63 22.80
C ARG A 650 7.39 -9.26 23.35
N THR A 651 8.20 -9.88 22.50
CA THR A 651 9.38 -10.64 22.95
C THR A 651 10.47 -9.76 23.55
N THR A 652 10.57 -8.52 23.10
CA THR A 652 11.59 -7.56 23.56
C THR A 652 11.26 -6.90 24.89
N THR A 653 10.01 -6.46 25.10
CA THR A 653 9.60 -5.71 26.30
C THR A 653 8.83 -6.54 27.31
N GLN A 654 8.38 -7.74 26.93
CA GLN A 654 7.48 -8.60 27.71
C GLN A 654 6.09 -7.98 27.99
N THR A 655 5.74 -6.87 27.34
CA THR A 655 4.40 -6.26 27.40
C THR A 655 3.35 -7.21 26.84
N VAL A 656 2.22 -7.35 27.54
CA VAL A 656 1.12 -8.25 27.16
C VAL A 656 -0.07 -7.44 26.67
N TYR A 657 -0.61 -7.85 25.52
CA TYR A 657 -1.77 -7.25 24.87
C TYR A 657 -2.89 -8.29 24.78
N GLU A 658 -4.02 -8.02 25.44
CA GLU A 658 -5.19 -8.90 25.39
C GLU A 658 -5.99 -8.67 24.10
N LYS A 659 -6.39 -9.75 23.45
CA LYS A 659 -7.11 -9.73 22.17
C LYS A 659 -8.23 -10.76 22.15
N THR A 660 -9.17 -10.56 21.25
CA THR A 660 -10.30 -11.48 21.01
C THR A 660 -10.46 -11.77 19.52
N ARG A 661 -10.95 -12.97 19.19
CA ARG A 661 -11.30 -13.34 17.81
C ARG A 661 -12.51 -14.26 17.79
N ASP A 662 -13.51 -13.90 17.01
CA ASP A 662 -14.65 -14.77 16.75
C ASP A 662 -14.28 -15.83 15.71
N VAL A 663 -14.55 -17.10 16.05
CA VAL A 663 -14.29 -18.26 15.19
C VAL A 663 -15.47 -19.22 15.20
N LYS A 664 -15.60 -20.00 14.12
CA LYS A 664 -16.54 -21.12 14.03
C LYS A 664 -15.73 -22.37 13.70
N TYR A 665 -15.76 -23.39 14.55
CA TYR A 665 -15.00 -24.62 14.36
C TYR A 665 -15.91 -25.83 14.43
N ASP A 666 -15.84 -26.72 13.45
CA ASP A 666 -16.57 -27.98 13.41
C ASP A 666 -15.82 -28.99 12.54
N ALA A 667 -15.20 -29.99 13.16
CA ALA A 667 -14.55 -31.10 12.49
C ALA A 667 -15.37 -32.40 12.62
N THR A 668 -16.52 -32.35 13.27
CA THR A 668 -17.38 -33.51 13.46
C THR A 668 -18.07 -33.85 12.15
N LEU A 669 -17.99 -35.11 11.74
CA LEU A 669 -18.68 -35.58 10.54
C LEU A 669 -20.20 -35.68 10.81
N PRO A 670 -21.06 -35.25 9.85
CA PRO A 670 -22.49 -35.49 9.96
C PRO A 670 -22.79 -36.99 9.95
N ALA A 671 -23.84 -37.40 10.66
CA ALA A 671 -24.15 -38.82 10.85
C ALA A 671 -25.63 -39.15 10.61
N LEU A 672 -25.90 -40.43 10.37
CA LEU A 672 -27.26 -40.99 10.44
C LEU A 672 -27.60 -41.29 11.90
N LYS A 673 -28.63 -40.63 12.43
CA LYS A 673 -29.12 -40.81 13.80
C LYS A 673 -29.56 -42.26 14.02
N GLY A 674 -28.91 -42.93 14.98
CA GLY A 674 -29.16 -44.35 15.29
C GLY A 674 -28.52 -45.35 14.32
N GLY A 675 -27.77 -44.91 13.31
CA GLY A 675 -27.04 -45.77 12.37
C GLY A 675 -27.90 -46.55 11.36
N ALA A 676 -29.23 -46.45 11.43
CA ALA A 676 -30.17 -47.13 10.54
C ALA A 676 -31.48 -46.33 10.37
N PRO A 677 -32.20 -46.47 9.24
CA PRO A 677 -33.51 -45.85 9.08
C PRO A 677 -34.57 -46.49 9.97
N VAL A 678 -35.60 -45.71 10.31
CA VAL A 678 -36.83 -46.23 10.91
C VAL A 678 -37.75 -46.77 9.80
N ILE A 679 -38.09 -48.06 9.87
CA ILE A 679 -38.91 -48.74 8.86
C ILE A 679 -40.38 -48.80 9.30
N ASP A 680 -41.27 -48.32 8.43
CA ASP A 680 -42.72 -48.46 8.51
C ASP A 680 -43.25 -49.08 7.20
N TYR A 681 -43.30 -50.42 7.17
CA TYR A 681 -43.64 -51.23 5.99
C TYR A 681 -42.83 -50.86 4.74
N LEU A 682 -43.46 -50.21 3.76
CA LEU A 682 -42.86 -49.81 2.48
C LEU A 682 -42.12 -48.46 2.56
N LYS A 683 -42.02 -47.86 3.74
CA LYS A 683 -41.40 -46.54 3.96
C LYS A 683 -40.22 -46.64 4.93
N ALA A 684 -39.06 -46.15 4.52
CA ALA A 684 -37.90 -45.93 5.38
C ALA A 684 -37.77 -44.43 5.68
N THR A 685 -37.55 -44.07 6.95
CA THR A 685 -37.29 -42.69 7.39
C THR A 685 -35.85 -42.58 7.88
N PHE A 686 -35.07 -41.73 7.23
CA PHE A 686 -33.67 -41.45 7.60
C PHE A 686 -33.63 -40.12 8.32
N THR A 687 -33.00 -40.08 9.49
CA THR A 687 -32.81 -38.86 10.28
C THR A 687 -31.32 -38.55 10.36
N LEU A 688 -30.91 -37.48 9.72
CA LEU A 688 -29.55 -36.97 9.70
C LEU A 688 -29.33 -36.10 10.93
N THR A 689 -28.13 -36.13 11.51
CA THR A 689 -27.77 -35.32 12.67
C THR A 689 -26.39 -34.72 12.49
N ASP A 690 -26.28 -33.44 12.83
CA ASP A 690 -25.02 -32.75 13.10
C ASP A 690 -25.29 -31.67 14.14
N ALA A 691 -24.69 -31.77 15.32
CA ALA A 691 -25.07 -30.91 16.45
C ALA A 691 -24.37 -29.54 16.43
N THR A 692 -23.27 -29.40 15.70
CA THR A 692 -22.37 -28.26 15.78
C THR A 692 -22.66 -27.22 14.70
N SER A 693 -22.53 -27.57 13.42
CA SER A 693 -22.82 -26.66 12.30
C SER A 693 -24.19 -26.90 11.67
N GLY A 694 -24.77 -28.09 11.87
CA GLY A 694 -26.05 -28.52 11.33
C GLY A 694 -25.94 -29.05 9.89
N ILE A 695 -27.02 -29.66 9.39
CA ILE A 695 -27.03 -30.29 8.06
C ILE A 695 -27.26 -29.24 6.96
N ALA A 696 -26.36 -29.19 5.97
CA ALA A 696 -26.49 -28.31 4.81
C ALA A 696 -27.19 -29.00 3.63
N SER A 697 -26.79 -30.23 3.33
CA SER A 697 -27.31 -30.99 2.20
C SER A 697 -27.18 -32.49 2.40
N TYR A 698 -27.99 -33.24 1.67
CA TYR A 698 -27.81 -34.68 1.52
C TYR A 698 -28.13 -35.11 0.09
N SER A 699 -27.52 -36.21 -0.32
CA SER A 699 -27.87 -36.91 -1.55
C SER A 699 -27.84 -38.40 -1.35
N TYR A 700 -28.66 -39.14 -2.09
CA TYR A 700 -28.62 -40.59 -2.04
C TYR A 700 -28.91 -41.24 -3.38
N THR A 701 -28.40 -42.46 -3.55
CA THR A 701 -28.84 -43.38 -4.60
C THR A 701 -29.36 -44.67 -3.96
N LEU A 702 -30.39 -45.25 -4.57
CA LEU A 702 -31.01 -46.49 -4.11
C LEU A 702 -30.69 -47.62 -5.11
N ASP A 703 -30.25 -48.76 -4.57
CA ASP A 703 -29.94 -50.00 -5.30
C ASP A 703 -28.96 -49.82 -6.48
N GLY A 704 -27.98 -48.91 -6.32
CA GLY A 704 -26.92 -48.68 -7.31
C GLY A 704 -27.38 -48.02 -8.61
N ASN A 705 -28.63 -47.55 -8.70
CA ASN A 705 -29.14 -46.87 -9.89
C ASN A 705 -28.78 -45.37 -9.87
N SER A 706 -27.67 -45.01 -10.51
CA SER A 706 -27.20 -43.62 -10.59
C SER A 706 -28.19 -42.66 -11.29
N SER A 707 -29.16 -43.17 -12.05
CA SER A 707 -30.21 -42.36 -12.70
C SER A 707 -31.31 -41.89 -11.73
N ASN A 708 -31.34 -42.41 -10.49
CA ASN A 708 -32.29 -42.06 -9.43
C ASN A 708 -31.63 -41.25 -8.28
N LYS A 709 -30.52 -40.55 -8.54
CA LYS A 709 -29.87 -39.71 -7.53
C LYS A 709 -30.84 -38.61 -7.08
N VAL A 710 -31.18 -38.62 -5.79
CA VAL A 710 -31.97 -37.55 -5.16
C VAL A 710 -30.99 -36.63 -4.44
N GLU A 711 -31.07 -35.33 -4.72
CA GLU A 711 -30.25 -34.31 -4.08
C GLU A 711 -31.14 -33.28 -3.42
N ASN A 712 -30.84 -32.95 -2.17
CA ASN A 712 -31.41 -31.81 -1.47
C ASN A 712 -30.27 -30.92 -1.00
N ASN A 713 -30.07 -29.81 -1.70
CA ASN A 713 -28.94 -28.90 -1.52
C ASN A 713 -29.27 -27.71 -0.59
N SER A 714 -30.39 -27.75 0.15
CA SER A 714 -30.84 -26.61 0.96
C SER A 714 -31.65 -27.06 2.19
N VAL A 715 -30.97 -27.74 3.12
CA VAL A 715 -31.56 -28.27 4.36
C VAL A 715 -31.69 -27.22 5.47
N GLY A 716 -31.05 -26.05 5.30
CA GLY A 716 -31.22 -24.89 6.19
C GLY A 716 -30.43 -24.95 7.50
N GLY A 717 -29.43 -25.83 7.62
CA GLY A 717 -28.50 -25.87 8.76
C GLY A 717 -29.14 -26.34 10.07
N LYS A 718 -30.16 -27.18 10.00
CA LYS A 718 -30.80 -27.75 11.21
C LYS A 718 -29.91 -28.81 11.82
N ALA A 719 -29.93 -28.91 13.15
CA ALA A 719 -29.19 -29.95 13.87
C ALA A 719 -29.68 -31.38 13.54
N GLU A 720 -30.96 -31.51 13.19
CA GLU A 720 -31.53 -32.75 12.65
C GLU A 720 -32.41 -32.44 11.43
N GLU A 721 -32.30 -33.29 10.41
CA GLU A 721 -33.19 -33.28 9.24
C GLU A 721 -33.62 -34.70 8.91
N SER A 722 -34.88 -34.89 8.50
CA SER A 722 -35.36 -36.21 8.11
C SER A 722 -35.92 -36.23 6.70
N PHE A 723 -35.65 -37.31 5.97
CA PHE A 723 -36.27 -37.60 4.68
C PHE A 723 -36.76 -39.04 4.65
N THR A 724 -37.68 -39.32 3.72
CA THR A 724 -38.33 -40.63 3.63
C THR A 724 -38.20 -41.21 2.24
N VAL A 725 -37.88 -42.50 2.16
CA VAL A 725 -37.81 -43.28 0.94
C VAL A 725 -38.95 -44.30 0.95
N THR A 726 -39.65 -44.48 -0.17
CA THR A 726 -40.74 -45.46 -0.31
C THR A 726 -40.51 -46.30 -1.56
N ASP A 727 -40.48 -47.62 -1.42
CA ASP A 727 -40.25 -48.56 -2.54
C ASP A 727 -40.96 -49.91 -2.26
N LYS A 728 -40.80 -50.89 -3.17
CA LYS A 728 -41.33 -52.25 -3.08
C LYS A 728 -40.76 -53.02 -1.88
N ALA A 729 -41.44 -54.09 -1.48
CA ALA A 729 -40.93 -54.96 -0.43
C ALA A 729 -39.66 -55.71 -0.90
N GLY A 730 -38.66 -55.80 -0.03
CA GLY A 730 -37.37 -56.44 -0.32
C GLY A 730 -36.20 -55.80 0.42
N GLN A 731 -35.01 -56.36 0.18
CA GLN A 731 -33.74 -55.78 0.64
C GLN A 731 -33.34 -54.65 -0.31
N HIS A 732 -32.95 -53.52 0.28
CA HIS A 732 -32.47 -52.34 -0.42
C HIS A 732 -31.12 -51.90 0.12
N GLN A 733 -30.31 -51.33 -0.76
CA GLN A 733 -29.02 -50.73 -0.41
C GLN A 733 -29.03 -49.26 -0.83
N MET A 734 -28.75 -48.36 0.12
CA MET A 734 -28.66 -46.93 -0.15
C MET A 734 -27.23 -46.44 0.05
N GLU A 735 -26.72 -45.68 -0.91
CA GLU A 735 -25.51 -44.90 -0.75
C GLU A 735 -25.93 -43.46 -0.43
N LEU A 736 -25.67 -43.03 0.80
CA LEU A 736 -26.08 -41.73 1.34
C LEU A 736 -24.84 -40.87 1.57
N THR A 737 -24.80 -39.70 0.96
CA THR A 737 -23.81 -38.66 1.23
C THR A 737 -24.48 -37.51 1.95
N VAL A 738 -23.97 -37.13 3.12
CA VAL A 738 -24.47 -36.01 3.93
C VAL A 738 -23.36 -34.99 4.06
N THR A 739 -23.68 -33.71 3.90
CA THR A 739 -22.76 -32.60 4.11
C THR A 739 -23.35 -31.63 5.11
N ASP A 740 -22.56 -31.26 6.12
CA ASP A 740 -22.93 -30.25 7.12
C ASP A 740 -22.69 -28.81 6.63
N VAL A 741 -22.99 -27.81 7.46
CA VAL A 741 -22.80 -26.39 7.13
C VAL A 741 -21.32 -25.99 7.12
N ALA A 742 -20.47 -26.67 7.90
CA ALA A 742 -19.03 -26.50 7.90
C ALA A 742 -18.35 -27.11 6.66
N GLY A 743 -19.06 -27.93 5.89
CA GLY A 743 -18.56 -28.62 4.70
C GLY A 743 -17.84 -29.94 4.99
N ASN A 744 -18.04 -30.54 6.17
CA ASN A 744 -17.72 -31.94 6.43
C ASN A 744 -18.70 -32.82 5.66
N THR A 745 -18.20 -33.90 5.08
CA THR A 745 -19.01 -34.79 4.23
C THR A 745 -18.75 -36.23 4.60
N GLU A 746 -19.82 -36.97 4.88
CA GLU A 746 -19.78 -38.41 5.16
C GLU A 746 -20.58 -39.16 4.11
N THR A 747 -19.99 -40.23 3.55
CA THR A 747 -20.68 -41.14 2.62
C THR A 747 -20.80 -42.52 3.25
N SER A 748 -22.04 -42.96 3.45
CA SER A 748 -22.36 -44.24 4.08
C SER A 748 -23.15 -45.15 3.12
N SER A 749 -22.81 -46.44 3.12
CA SER A 749 -23.62 -47.48 2.48
C SER A 749 -24.50 -48.17 3.52
N ILE A 750 -25.81 -48.02 3.39
CA ILE A 750 -26.81 -48.44 4.39
C ILE A 750 -27.71 -49.51 3.76
N SER A 751 -27.72 -50.70 4.34
CA SER A 751 -28.62 -51.78 3.95
C SER A 751 -29.86 -51.81 4.85
N PHE A 752 -31.06 -51.90 4.25
CA PHE A 752 -32.32 -51.97 4.99
C PHE A 752 -33.37 -52.80 4.23
N GLU A 753 -34.36 -53.32 4.95
CA GLU A 753 -35.43 -54.15 4.38
C GLU A 753 -36.78 -53.44 4.49
N LEU A 754 -37.46 -53.24 3.36
CA LEU A 754 -38.85 -52.78 3.33
C LEU A 754 -39.78 -54.01 3.34
N LYS A 755 -40.80 -53.97 4.20
CA LYS A 755 -41.74 -55.09 4.38
C LYS A 755 -43.08 -54.76 3.74
N GLY A 756 -43.64 -55.73 3.02
CA GLY A 756 -45.02 -55.63 2.53
C GLY A 756 -45.99 -55.42 3.70
N LYS A 757 -47.03 -54.60 3.50
CA LYS A 757 -48.09 -54.48 4.50
C LYS A 757 -48.71 -55.86 4.77
N PRO A 758 -48.99 -56.25 6.02
CA PRO A 758 -49.59 -57.54 6.34
C PRO A 758 -50.96 -57.64 5.65
N TYR A 759 -51.16 -58.72 4.91
CA TYR A 759 -52.45 -59.06 4.33
C TYR A 759 -53.41 -59.48 5.45
N ILE A 760 -54.45 -58.68 5.70
CA ILE A 760 -55.57 -59.03 6.56
C ILE A 760 -56.71 -59.50 5.64
N PRO A 761 -57.14 -60.78 5.68
CA PRO A 761 -58.27 -61.25 4.87
C PRO A 761 -59.60 -60.64 5.34
N PRO A 762 -60.55 -60.34 4.44
CA PRO A 762 -61.84 -59.75 4.81
C PRO A 762 -62.73 -60.80 5.49
N VAL A 763 -63.27 -60.46 6.67
CA VAL A 763 -64.43 -61.15 7.25
C VAL A 763 -65.64 -60.75 6.42
N VAL A 764 -66.25 -61.72 5.74
CA VAL A 764 -67.56 -61.55 5.13
C VAL A 764 -68.57 -61.70 6.25
N SER A 765 -69.02 -60.57 6.78
CA SER A 765 -70.24 -60.49 7.57
C SER A 765 -71.41 -60.66 6.61
N ASN A 766 -72.15 -61.78 6.69
CA ASN A 766 -73.47 -61.80 6.05
C ASN A 766 -74.36 -60.83 6.82
N TYR A 767 -75.15 -60.06 6.10
CA TYR A 767 -76.11 -59.15 6.71
C TYR A 767 -77.51 -59.57 6.31
N TYR A 768 -78.42 -59.55 7.27
CA TYR A 768 -79.84 -59.78 7.06
C TYR A 768 -80.63 -58.53 7.43
N THR A 769 -81.81 -58.39 6.84
CA THR A 769 -82.65 -57.20 6.96
C THR A 769 -83.78 -57.47 7.95
N VAL A 770 -83.82 -56.70 9.04
CA VAL A 770 -84.99 -56.63 9.92
C VAL A 770 -85.91 -55.51 9.43
N THR A 771 -87.09 -55.85 8.94
CA THR A 771 -88.07 -54.90 8.41
C THR A 771 -89.12 -54.56 9.46
N LEU A 772 -89.18 -53.28 9.84
CA LEU A 772 -90.22 -52.77 10.75
C LEU A 772 -91.41 -52.22 9.94
N PRO A 773 -92.65 -52.54 10.33
CA PRO A 773 -93.83 -52.08 9.60
C PRO A 773 -94.15 -50.62 9.97
N GLU A 774 -94.82 -49.92 9.08
CA GLU A 774 -95.48 -48.65 9.38
C GLU A 774 -96.92 -48.97 9.80
N VAL A 775 -97.30 -48.61 11.02
CA VAL A 775 -98.62 -48.92 11.60
C VAL A 775 -99.21 -47.64 12.17
N GLU A 776 -100.43 -47.31 11.74
CA GLU A 776 -101.15 -46.12 12.17
C GLU A 776 -101.43 -46.15 13.69
N GLY A 777 -101.16 -45.03 14.38
CA GLY A 777 -101.30 -44.92 15.84
C GLY A 777 -100.12 -45.49 16.65
N VAL A 778 -99.05 -45.94 15.98
CA VAL A 778 -97.84 -46.49 16.59
C VAL A 778 -96.61 -45.68 16.20
N ILE A 779 -95.86 -45.21 17.20
CA ILE A 779 -94.55 -44.60 17.02
C ILE A 779 -93.46 -45.61 17.42
N LEU A 780 -92.55 -45.89 16.49
CA LEU A 780 -91.35 -46.69 16.72
C LEU A 780 -90.12 -45.78 16.90
N ASN A 781 -89.22 -46.14 17.81
CA ASN A 781 -87.96 -45.39 17.97
C ASN A 781 -86.97 -45.60 16.79
N ARG A 782 -87.20 -46.62 15.97
CA ARG A 782 -86.49 -46.90 14.72
C ARG A 782 -87.46 -46.67 13.57
N LYS A 783 -87.01 -45.95 12.54
CA LYS A 783 -87.84 -45.64 11.36
C LYS A 783 -88.44 -46.92 10.75
N PRO A 784 -89.69 -46.92 10.28
CA PRO A 784 -90.24 -48.02 9.49
C PRO A 784 -89.37 -48.31 8.24
N GLY A 785 -89.38 -49.56 7.80
CA GLY A 785 -88.54 -50.07 6.71
C GLY A 785 -87.41 -51.00 7.17
N GLY A 786 -86.55 -51.40 6.22
CA GLY A 786 -85.48 -52.38 6.46
C GLY A 786 -84.29 -51.80 7.23
N HIS A 787 -83.80 -52.57 8.21
CA HIS A 787 -82.59 -52.31 8.98
C HIS A 787 -81.62 -53.47 8.81
N THR A 788 -80.41 -53.16 8.35
CA THR A 788 -79.36 -54.15 8.12
C THR A 788 -78.71 -54.55 9.45
N VAL A 789 -78.65 -55.85 9.73
CA VAL A 789 -78.08 -56.43 10.95
C VAL A 789 -77.12 -57.54 10.54
N GLU A 790 -75.95 -57.55 11.16
CA GLU A 790 -74.94 -58.59 10.94
C GLU A 790 -75.42 -59.95 11.48
N GLU A 791 -75.14 -61.02 10.73
CA GLU A 791 -75.49 -62.41 11.08
C GLU A 791 -75.07 -62.75 12.52
N GLY A 792 -76.02 -63.21 13.34
CA GLY A 792 -75.80 -63.59 14.74
C GLY A 792 -75.93 -62.44 15.76
N TYR A 793 -76.10 -61.19 15.33
CA TYR A 793 -76.35 -60.06 16.24
C TYR A 793 -77.85 -59.87 16.55
N ASP A 794 -78.14 -59.18 17.65
CA ASP A 794 -79.51 -58.90 18.09
C ASP A 794 -80.00 -57.55 17.56
N PHE A 795 -81.28 -57.48 17.17
CA PHE A 795 -81.95 -56.23 16.82
C PHE A 795 -82.98 -55.85 17.89
N SER A 796 -83.06 -54.56 18.25
CA SER A 796 -84.05 -54.09 19.23
C SER A 796 -84.67 -52.75 18.86
N PHE A 797 -85.94 -52.59 19.25
CA PHE A 797 -86.73 -51.38 19.05
C PHE A 797 -87.75 -51.20 20.18
N THR A 798 -88.22 -49.99 20.39
CA THR A 798 -89.33 -49.69 21.30
C THR A 798 -90.53 -49.25 20.49
N LEU A 799 -91.70 -49.55 21.05
CA LEU A 799 -92.99 -49.11 20.53
C LEU A 799 -93.65 -48.20 21.56
N THR A 800 -94.25 -47.11 21.09
CA THR A 800 -95.10 -46.22 21.89
C THR A 800 -96.39 -45.97 21.12
N LEU A 801 -97.51 -45.95 21.81
CA LEU A 801 -98.81 -45.67 21.20
C LEU A 801 -99.07 -44.17 21.22
N ASP A 802 -99.64 -43.67 20.13
CA ASP A 802 -100.15 -42.30 20.08
C ASP A 802 -101.30 -42.13 21.07
N ALA A 803 -101.52 -40.90 21.56
CA ALA A 803 -102.55 -40.60 22.57
C ALA A 803 -103.98 -40.98 22.13
N GLY A 804 -104.23 -41.11 20.82
CA GLY A 804 -105.49 -41.60 20.27
C GLY A 804 -105.63 -43.11 20.19
N TYR A 805 -104.64 -43.90 20.65
CA TYR A 805 -104.60 -45.37 20.56
C TYR A 805 -104.08 -46.05 21.85
N ASP A 806 -103.76 -45.29 22.88
CA ASP A 806 -103.07 -45.71 24.12
C ASP A 806 -103.83 -46.72 25.01
N LEU A 807 -105.09 -47.05 24.71
CA LEU A 807 -105.83 -48.14 25.37
C LEU A 807 -105.61 -49.51 24.68
N SER A 808 -104.90 -49.53 23.56
CA SER A 808 -104.57 -50.76 22.83
C SER A 808 -103.52 -51.60 23.56
N VAL A 809 -103.58 -52.92 23.37
CA VAL A 809 -102.53 -53.85 23.82
C VAL A 809 -101.87 -54.46 22.58
N PRO A 810 -100.76 -53.88 22.09
CA PRO A 810 -100.12 -54.31 20.85
C PRO A 810 -99.49 -55.69 21.01
N VAL A 811 -99.71 -56.56 20.04
CA VAL A 811 -99.04 -57.85 19.92
C VAL A 811 -98.02 -57.74 18.79
N VAL A 812 -96.75 -57.93 19.16
CA VAL A 812 -95.61 -57.83 18.25
C VAL A 812 -95.13 -59.24 17.92
N THR A 813 -95.13 -59.59 16.64
CA THR A 813 -94.66 -60.89 16.15
C THR A 813 -93.64 -60.75 15.04
N THR A 814 -92.94 -61.83 14.71
CA THR A 814 -92.01 -61.91 13.58
C THR A 814 -92.48 -62.96 12.57
N ASN A 815 -92.03 -62.87 11.31
CA ASN A 815 -92.21 -63.94 10.30
C ASN A 815 -91.52 -65.27 10.70
N ARG A 816 -90.61 -65.23 11.67
CA ARG A 816 -90.02 -66.41 12.33
C ARG A 816 -90.99 -67.12 13.28
N GLY A 817 -92.18 -66.57 13.50
CA GLY A 817 -93.23 -67.14 14.34
C GLY A 817 -93.12 -66.80 15.82
N GLU A 818 -92.22 -65.89 16.20
CA GLU A 818 -92.05 -65.47 17.59
C GLU A 818 -93.06 -64.39 17.97
N THR A 819 -93.53 -64.40 19.22
CA THR A 819 -94.24 -63.26 19.82
C THR A 819 -93.30 -62.60 20.82
N LEU A 820 -93.03 -61.31 20.61
CA LEU A 820 -92.05 -60.55 21.39
C LEU A 820 -92.74 -59.82 22.54
N THR A 821 -92.19 -59.97 23.74
CA THR A 821 -92.56 -59.18 24.92
C THR A 821 -91.47 -58.14 25.22
N PRO A 822 -91.85 -56.90 25.56
CA PRO A 822 -90.85 -55.88 25.86
C PRO A 822 -90.16 -56.16 27.20
N ASP A 823 -88.88 -55.79 27.30
CA ASP A 823 -88.14 -55.83 28.57
C ASP A 823 -88.64 -54.73 29.56
N ILE A 824 -88.09 -54.70 30.77
CA ILE A 824 -88.44 -53.70 31.81
C ILE A 824 -88.22 -52.24 31.35
N ALA A 825 -87.45 -52.02 30.28
CA ALA A 825 -87.21 -50.72 29.67
C ALA A 825 -88.08 -50.48 28.41
N GLY A 826 -89.06 -51.33 28.12
CA GLY A 826 -89.98 -51.19 26.99
C GLY A 826 -89.42 -51.65 25.64
N ARG A 827 -88.29 -52.36 25.61
CA ARG A 827 -87.63 -52.77 24.36
C ARG A 827 -88.01 -54.18 23.93
N TYR A 828 -88.45 -54.31 22.69
CA TYR A 828 -88.61 -55.58 22.00
C TYR A 828 -87.27 -55.98 21.38
N ARG A 829 -86.84 -57.23 21.62
CA ARG A 829 -85.52 -57.72 21.17
C ARG A 829 -85.69 -59.00 20.36
N ILE A 830 -85.24 -58.94 19.12
CA ILE A 830 -85.09 -60.07 18.22
C ILE A 830 -83.65 -60.55 18.38
N ARG A 831 -83.48 -61.77 18.90
CA ARG A 831 -82.15 -62.32 19.12
C ARG A 831 -81.68 -63.14 17.94
N ASN A 832 -80.36 -63.12 17.72
CA ASN A 832 -79.67 -63.97 16.76
C ASN A 832 -80.29 -63.85 15.35
N VAL A 833 -80.08 -62.69 14.71
CA VAL A 833 -80.59 -62.44 13.36
C VAL A 833 -79.69 -63.17 12.36
N GLU A 834 -80.18 -64.29 11.84
CA GLU A 834 -79.48 -65.14 10.85
C GLU A 834 -80.29 -65.30 9.55
N GLU A 835 -81.36 -64.53 9.39
CA GLU A 835 -82.22 -64.49 8.20
C GLU A 835 -82.95 -63.14 8.12
N ASP A 836 -83.56 -62.81 6.98
CA ASP A 836 -84.39 -61.61 6.84
C ASP A 836 -85.68 -61.74 7.69
N ILE A 837 -85.84 -60.84 8.66
CA ILE A 837 -86.95 -60.89 9.62
C ILE A 837 -87.90 -59.72 9.38
N THR A 838 -89.18 -60.00 9.17
CA THR A 838 -90.23 -58.98 9.09
C THR A 838 -91.04 -58.98 10.38
N VAL A 839 -91.13 -57.81 11.01
CA VAL A 839 -91.93 -57.60 12.22
C VAL A 839 -93.36 -57.26 11.84
N SER A 840 -94.34 -57.83 12.53
CA SER A 840 -95.76 -57.51 12.42
C SER A 840 -96.25 -56.99 13.76
N ILE A 841 -96.92 -55.83 13.74
CA ILE A 841 -97.52 -55.22 14.93
C ILE A 841 -99.03 -55.21 14.71
N THR A 842 -99.77 -55.87 15.59
CA THR A 842 -101.22 -56.03 15.50
C THR A 842 -101.88 -55.71 16.85
N GLY A 843 -103.21 -55.58 16.90
CA GLY A 843 -103.92 -55.27 18.15
C GLY A 843 -103.91 -53.79 18.54
N VAL A 844 -103.66 -52.89 17.59
CA VAL A 844 -103.69 -51.43 17.75
C VAL A 844 -104.99 -50.88 17.14
N PHE A 845 -105.80 -50.19 17.95
CA PHE A 845 -107.12 -49.67 17.57
C PHE A 845 -107.32 -48.24 18.12
N PRO A 846 -108.05 -47.36 17.41
CA PRO A 846 -108.33 -46.01 17.90
C PRO A 846 -109.16 -46.02 19.19
N ASN A 847 -108.88 -45.07 20.09
CA ASN A 847 -109.55 -44.81 21.35
C ASN A 847 -110.82 -43.96 21.11
N ASP A 848 -111.94 -44.58 20.72
CA ASP A 848 -113.24 -43.88 20.63
C ASP A 848 -114.26 -44.31 21.73
N ASP A 849 -115.08 -43.33 22.13
CA ASP A 849 -115.99 -43.21 23.30
C ASP A 849 -117.19 -44.22 23.33
N PRO A 850 -117.93 -44.41 24.45
CA PRO A 850 -118.14 -45.69 25.08
C PRO A 850 -119.56 -46.21 24.80
N THR A 851 -119.70 -47.26 24.00
CA THR A 851 -120.94 -48.05 24.00
C THR A 851 -120.62 -49.52 24.23
N ALA A 852 -120.71 -49.88 25.51
CA ALA A 852 -121.20 -51.16 26.00
C ALA A 852 -120.76 -52.41 25.23
N ASN A 853 -119.68 -53.03 25.70
CA ASN A 853 -119.78 -54.22 26.53
C ASN A 853 -118.44 -54.47 27.22
N ALA A 854 -118.47 -54.52 28.55
CA ALA A 854 -117.35 -55.00 29.33
C ALA A 854 -117.14 -56.49 29.05
N ALA A 855 -115.93 -56.88 28.68
CA ALA A 855 -115.33 -58.19 28.97
C ALA A 855 -113.81 -58.08 28.68
N ILE A 856 -112.99 -57.96 29.71
CA ILE A 856 -112.14 -59.03 30.28
C ILE A 856 -111.22 -59.67 29.24
N ASN A 857 -109.92 -59.47 29.44
CA ASN A 857 -108.81 -59.99 28.63
C ASN A 857 -108.93 -61.51 28.44
N GLY A 858 -109.13 -61.98 27.20
CA GLY A 858 -109.21 -63.42 26.86
C GLY A 858 -110.52 -63.96 26.29
N GLU A 859 -111.49 -63.14 25.88
CA GLU A 859 -112.71 -63.58 25.15
C GLU A 859 -112.76 -63.14 23.67
N VAL A 860 -113.66 -63.76 22.88
CA VAL A 860 -113.85 -63.54 21.43
C VAL A 860 -114.33 -62.11 21.12
N GLN A 861 -113.68 -61.42 20.19
CA GLN A 861 -114.04 -60.06 19.74
C GLN A 861 -114.50 -60.06 18.28
N VAL A 862 -115.59 -59.35 17.98
CA VAL A 862 -116.12 -59.17 16.61
C VAL A 862 -116.37 -57.68 16.38
N LYS A 863 -115.73 -57.09 15.37
CA LYS A 863 -115.82 -55.66 15.03
C LYS A 863 -115.96 -55.46 13.52
N ALA A 864 -116.72 -54.46 13.09
CA ALA A 864 -116.76 -54.04 11.69
C ALA A 864 -116.13 -52.67 11.53
N LEU A 865 -115.26 -52.53 10.53
CA LEU A 865 -114.70 -51.27 10.10
C LEU A 865 -114.83 -51.15 8.58
N GLY A 866 -115.61 -50.18 8.12
CA GLY A 866 -115.95 -50.02 6.70
C GLY A 866 -116.58 -51.28 6.12
N SER A 867 -116.01 -51.78 5.01
CA SER A 867 -116.43 -52.99 4.31
C SER A 867 -115.82 -54.30 4.86
N THR A 868 -115.06 -54.24 5.96
CA THR A 868 -114.33 -55.38 6.50
C THR A 868 -114.78 -55.73 7.92
N LEU A 869 -115.06 -57.01 8.12
CA LEU A 869 -115.36 -57.61 9.42
C LEU A 869 -114.07 -58.20 10.02
N TYR A 870 -113.71 -57.76 11.22
CA TYR A 870 -112.56 -58.20 12.00
C TYR A 870 -113.01 -59.05 13.18
N ILE A 871 -112.38 -60.22 13.35
CA ILE A 871 -112.73 -61.17 14.40
C ILE A 871 -111.45 -61.68 15.05
N TYR A 872 -111.42 -61.66 16.38
CA TYR A 872 -110.34 -62.27 17.15
C TYR A 872 -110.91 -63.35 18.05
N THR A 873 -110.36 -64.57 17.95
CA THR A 873 -110.68 -65.68 18.86
C THR A 873 -109.39 -66.14 19.56
N PRO A 874 -109.34 -66.21 20.90
CA PRO A 874 -108.13 -66.64 21.61
C PRO A 874 -107.91 -68.17 21.56
N LYS A 875 -108.88 -68.94 21.03
CA LYS A 875 -108.86 -70.40 20.83
C LYS A 875 -109.53 -70.72 19.49
N GLU A 876 -109.22 -71.89 18.90
CA GLU A 876 -109.67 -72.21 17.54
C GLU A 876 -111.17 -72.51 17.51
N GLU A 877 -111.95 -71.60 16.94
CA GLU A 877 -113.40 -71.61 16.96
C GLU A 877 -114.00 -71.59 15.56
N THR A 878 -115.22 -72.12 15.41
CA THR A 878 -115.92 -72.08 14.12
C THR A 878 -116.70 -70.77 14.00
N LEU A 879 -116.27 -69.94 13.06
CA LEU A 879 -116.90 -68.70 12.67
C LEU A 879 -117.91 -68.95 11.54
N SER A 880 -119.13 -68.44 11.68
CA SER A 880 -120.18 -68.46 10.64
C SER A 880 -120.83 -67.07 10.48
N VAL A 881 -120.86 -66.53 9.27
CA VAL A 881 -121.47 -65.24 8.94
C VAL A 881 -122.74 -65.46 8.12
N TYR A 882 -123.86 -64.90 8.58
CA TYR A 882 -125.17 -64.97 7.94
C TYR A 882 -125.67 -63.59 7.54
N THR A 883 -126.47 -63.53 6.47
CA THR A 883 -127.33 -62.37 6.19
C THR A 883 -128.50 -62.32 7.18
N LEU A 884 -129.16 -61.17 7.31
CA LEU A 884 -130.36 -61.01 8.14
C LEU A 884 -131.53 -61.95 7.77
N THR A 885 -131.60 -62.40 6.51
CA THR A 885 -132.61 -63.37 6.07
C THR A 885 -132.25 -64.82 6.43
N GLY A 886 -131.11 -65.03 7.12
CA GLY A 886 -130.66 -66.33 7.63
C GLY A 886 -129.75 -67.12 6.69
N HIS A 887 -129.41 -66.59 5.51
CA HIS A 887 -128.54 -67.29 4.56
C HIS A 887 -127.07 -67.21 4.99
N LEU A 888 -126.39 -68.36 5.09
CA LEU A 888 -124.98 -68.46 5.45
C LEU A 888 -124.11 -67.98 4.29
N LEU A 889 -123.35 -66.91 4.53
CA LEU A 889 -122.41 -66.36 3.56
C LEU A 889 -121.02 -66.99 3.66
N LYS A 890 -120.56 -67.27 4.88
CA LYS A 890 -119.20 -67.79 5.07
C LYS A 890 -119.08 -68.55 6.37
N GLN A 891 -118.40 -69.69 6.36
CA GLN A 891 -118.07 -70.44 7.56
C GLN A 891 -116.64 -70.98 7.50
N GLN A 892 -115.87 -70.78 8.56
CA GLN A 892 -114.48 -71.24 8.66
C GLN A 892 -114.06 -71.44 10.12
N ARG A 893 -113.04 -72.25 10.38
CA ARG A 893 -112.39 -72.29 11.70
C ARG A 893 -111.27 -71.27 11.76
N THR A 894 -111.14 -70.57 12.88
CA THR A 894 -110.11 -69.56 13.07
C THR A 894 -109.67 -69.44 14.53
N THR A 895 -108.38 -69.18 14.70
CA THR A 895 -107.74 -68.80 15.97
C THR A 895 -106.87 -67.57 15.69
N GLY A 896 -106.77 -66.66 16.65
CA GLY A 896 -106.15 -65.35 16.44
C GLY A 896 -107.04 -64.38 15.67
N SER A 897 -106.44 -63.33 15.10
CA SER A 897 -107.18 -62.30 14.34
C SER A 897 -107.40 -62.72 12.89
N THR A 898 -108.65 -62.70 12.43
CA THR A 898 -109.04 -62.88 11.02
C THR A 898 -109.92 -61.75 10.52
N GLU A 899 -109.78 -61.43 9.23
CA GLU A 899 -110.59 -60.42 8.55
C GLU A 899 -111.36 -60.97 7.35
N HIS A 900 -112.56 -60.44 7.14
CA HIS A 900 -113.43 -60.80 6.02
C HIS A 900 -114.05 -59.56 5.41
N ARG A 901 -113.74 -59.30 4.14
CA ARG A 901 -114.46 -58.31 3.36
C ARG A 901 -115.85 -58.80 3.00
N LEU A 902 -116.83 -57.97 3.31
CA LEU A 902 -118.23 -58.22 3.04
C LEU A 902 -118.82 -56.98 2.35
N PRO A 903 -119.81 -57.15 1.46
CA PRO A 903 -120.55 -56.01 0.92
C PRO A 903 -121.22 -55.19 2.05
N ALA A 904 -121.49 -53.91 1.81
CA ALA A 904 -122.22 -53.10 2.78
C ALA A 904 -123.59 -53.72 3.07
N GLY A 905 -123.91 -53.90 4.35
CA GLY A 905 -125.08 -54.66 4.77
C GLY A 905 -125.01 -55.06 6.23
N LEU A 906 -126.12 -55.59 6.74
CA LEU A 906 -126.23 -56.00 8.12
C LEU A 906 -126.19 -57.53 8.23
N TYR A 907 -125.26 -58.02 9.04
CA TYR A 907 -124.90 -59.43 9.14
C TYR A 907 -125.03 -59.94 10.58
N LEU A 908 -125.23 -61.24 10.71
CA LEU A 908 -125.20 -61.97 11.97
C LEU A 908 -123.98 -62.89 11.97
N VAL A 909 -123.04 -62.62 12.87
CA VAL A 909 -121.77 -63.32 12.97
C VAL A 909 -121.81 -64.22 14.18
N ARG A 910 -121.65 -65.52 14.00
CA ARG A 910 -121.70 -66.51 15.06
C ARG A 910 -120.32 -67.12 15.27
N VAL A 911 -119.84 -67.08 16.50
CA VAL A 911 -118.52 -67.61 16.88
C VAL A 911 -118.54 -67.90 18.39
N ASP A 912 -117.97 -69.04 18.79
CA ASP A 912 -118.00 -69.54 20.18
C ASP A 912 -119.43 -69.56 20.78
N GLY A 913 -120.39 -70.08 20.00
CA GLY A 913 -121.80 -70.20 20.38
C GLY A 913 -122.60 -68.89 20.44
N ARG A 914 -121.94 -67.73 20.53
CA ARG A 914 -122.54 -66.39 20.63
C ARG A 914 -122.79 -65.79 19.24
N THR A 915 -123.86 -65.01 19.09
CA THR A 915 -124.22 -64.34 17.83
C THR A 915 -124.17 -62.83 17.97
N TYR A 916 -123.38 -62.19 17.11
CA TYR A 916 -123.13 -60.75 17.08
C TYR A 916 -123.81 -60.15 15.86
N LYS A 917 -124.57 -59.08 16.08
CA LYS A 917 -125.19 -58.32 15.00
C LYS A 917 -124.23 -57.21 14.57
N VAL A 918 -123.82 -57.23 13.31
CA VAL A 918 -122.76 -56.34 12.83
C VAL A 918 -123.20 -55.63 11.55
N VAL A 919 -122.94 -54.32 11.48
CA VAL A 919 -123.22 -53.50 10.30
C VAL A 919 -121.92 -53.24 9.57
N ILE A 920 -121.84 -53.68 8.32
CA ILE A 920 -120.75 -53.39 7.40
C ILE A 920 -121.21 -52.21 6.55
N ARG A 921 -120.42 -51.15 6.50
CA ARG A 921 -120.78 -49.86 5.87
C ARG A 921 -120.11 -49.67 4.53
#